data_AF-A0A9K3PTH1-F1
#
_entry.id   AF-A0A9K3PTH1-F1
#
_cell.length_a   1.000
_cell.length_b   1.000
_cell.length_c   1.000
_cell.angle_alpha   90.00
_cell.angle_beta   90.00
_cell.angle_gamma   90.00
#
_symmetry.space_group_name_H-M   'P 1'
#
loop_
_entity.id
_entity.type
_entity.pdbx_description
1 polymer ?
#
loop_
_entity_poly.entity_id
_entity_poly.type
_entity_poly.pdbx_seq_one_letter_code
_entity_poly.pdbx_strand_id
1 'polypeptide(L)'
;MAKKAGIGAVCSAPLSCMRPSQIIHSQTKYPNGGGKGRIEGLVALRKETKLLNRKLQVCIVFRHDDFPNEEIYCHERFCKVEQEGPANQFFGDVVVVDEEEEQEIPTEIPTEVRNTGVVRWNDIELLRNQGYDVDDDNEPAPENIPLDGEILNDEQTWGWNGIYQRKTCVDSQSTKPKLISLTDCESKSMTILSLFLYFFPLEYLNEVLLGELNKNLAKEKVTNIEQGEFLRFLGLWFYMSSFKGVTRSEFWSEEDINPFSGALVRFHKWMSEQRFETILTCLRYTNHPAPSYKDKFHGVRQLIDAWNDNMLNTFRPSWVSCLDKSMSPWTSRWTCPGWIFVPGKQNPMGNEYLSVCCGVSKIMWRIELVEGKDAPQQTLSPTDTDTGKTVSLLLRMLTPLRGRGMVILLNSCFCVLKGLIELRKIGIFASAVIKKKRFWPKHVPGDMMDEHMSTKQVGDVDSLKGKLDGVSYDLFCMKDTNDTIKLMSTYGSLVPSQDATENVRYVDGEMKHFKYTEPFENHNRYGHAVDHHNNIRHSDISLEETWATDRWEDRVFAFILAITEVNAYLAMRYFVGQCGDKAPMTFLEFRRQLAKALIHNNHLVETEEANNDEKQDRTLHQSKKSKTTDHGKETAPPHARMYDGLNWVYGAKDPYQRYTCKTPGCKKLVRTYCSCRMGYWMCGSCYVDHRIEVASG
;
A
#
# COMPACT_ATOMS: atom_id res chain seq x y z
N MET A 1 51.48 0.34 19.51
CA MET A 1 50.32 -0.50 19.14
C MET A 1 49.61 -0.91 20.42
N ALA A 2 48.28 -0.85 20.47
CA ALA A 2 47.53 -1.31 21.63
C ALA A 2 47.61 -2.85 21.73
N LYS A 3 47.83 -3.38 22.94
CA LYS A 3 47.90 -4.83 23.18
C LYS A 3 46.53 -5.46 22.93
N LYS A 4 46.48 -6.58 22.20
CA LYS A 4 45.24 -7.28 21.82
C LYS A 4 44.88 -8.41 22.79
N ALA A 5 43.60 -8.53 23.12
CA ALA A 5 43.09 -9.61 23.95
C ALA A 5 42.90 -10.88 23.11
N GLY A 6 43.22 -12.04 23.69
CA GLY A 6 43.08 -13.36 23.06
C GLY A 6 43.13 -14.47 24.10
N ILE A 7 42.89 -15.71 23.67
CA ILE A 7 43.00 -16.87 24.56
C ILE A 7 44.43 -16.95 25.11
N GLY A 8 44.56 -17.12 26.43
CA GLY A 8 45.84 -17.17 27.12
C GLY A 8 46.48 -15.81 27.41
N ALA A 9 45.85 -14.69 27.02
CA ALA A 9 46.33 -13.36 27.38
C ALA A 9 46.25 -13.14 28.90
N VAL A 10 47.27 -12.48 29.47
CA VAL A 10 47.30 -12.10 30.89
C VAL A 10 46.77 -10.67 31.03
N CYS A 11 45.74 -10.51 31.82
CA CYS A 11 44.95 -9.30 31.93
C CYS A 11 44.83 -8.82 33.39
N SER A 12 44.41 -7.56 33.52
CA SER A 12 43.95 -6.99 34.79
C SER A 12 42.55 -6.37 34.62
N ALA A 13 41.76 -6.29 35.68
CA ALA A 13 40.44 -5.63 35.68
C ALA A 13 40.08 -5.04 37.06
N PRO A 14 39.27 -3.98 37.15
CA PRO A 14 38.82 -3.44 38.43
C PRO A 14 37.99 -4.46 39.21
N LEU A 15 38.28 -4.64 40.49
CA LEU A 15 37.60 -5.61 41.36
C LEU A 15 36.07 -5.40 41.39
N SER A 16 35.61 -4.15 41.36
CA SER A 16 34.18 -3.78 41.35
C SER A 16 33.42 -4.23 40.10
N CYS A 17 34.12 -4.46 39.00
CA CYS A 17 33.54 -4.83 37.71
C CYS A 17 33.53 -6.34 37.46
N MET A 18 34.18 -7.12 38.34
CA MET A 18 34.31 -8.57 38.17
C MET A 18 33.06 -9.31 38.68
N ARG A 19 32.75 -10.44 38.06
CA ARG A 19 31.59 -11.29 38.34
C ARG A 19 31.96 -12.78 38.25
N PRO A 20 31.18 -13.69 38.88
CA PRO A 20 30.13 -13.42 39.85
C PRO A 20 30.70 -12.78 41.13
N SER A 21 30.07 -11.71 41.63
CA SER A 21 30.60 -10.98 42.80
C SER A 21 30.66 -11.86 44.05
N GLN A 22 29.74 -12.81 44.19
CA GLN A 22 29.70 -13.77 45.29
C GLN A 22 30.97 -14.64 45.37
N ILE A 23 31.50 -15.08 44.23
CA ILE A 23 32.73 -15.88 44.16
C ILE A 23 33.94 -15.05 44.54
N ILE A 24 33.95 -13.77 44.15
CA ILE A 24 35.09 -12.88 44.42
C ILE A 24 35.13 -12.50 45.89
N HIS A 25 33.97 -12.22 46.48
CA HIS A 25 33.84 -11.86 47.89
C HIS A 25 33.91 -13.06 48.84
N SER A 26 33.93 -14.30 48.35
CA SER A 26 34.14 -15.49 49.18
C SER A 26 35.60 -15.65 49.61
N GLN A 27 36.54 -15.03 48.88
CA GLN A 27 37.96 -15.02 49.22
C GLN A 27 38.27 -13.88 50.20
N THR A 28 38.89 -14.21 51.34
CA THR A 28 39.32 -13.24 52.36
C THR A 28 40.28 -12.16 51.82
N LYS A 29 40.96 -12.45 50.72
CA LYS A 29 41.86 -11.53 49.99
C LYS A 29 41.10 -10.34 49.33
N TYR A 30 39.80 -10.46 49.10
CA TYR A 30 38.98 -9.46 48.38
C TYR A 30 37.75 -9.04 49.21
N PRO A 31 37.90 -8.15 50.22
CA PRO A 31 36.82 -7.80 51.14
C PRO A 31 35.64 -7.07 50.48
N ASN A 32 34.46 -7.22 51.08
CA ASN A 32 33.23 -6.53 50.68
C ASN A 32 33.34 -5.01 50.91
N GLY A 33 33.04 -4.21 49.88
CA GLY A 33 32.92 -2.76 50.00
C GLY A 33 33.88 -1.99 49.10
N GLY A 34 33.44 -1.65 47.89
CA GLY A 34 33.99 -0.55 47.09
C GLY A 34 35.51 -0.51 46.89
N GLY A 35 36.19 -1.68 46.91
CA GLY A 35 37.65 -1.76 46.86
C GLY A 35 38.21 -1.06 45.62
N LYS A 36 38.95 0.04 45.83
CA LYS A 36 39.74 0.71 44.81
C LYS A 36 40.98 -0.15 44.50
N GLY A 37 40.80 -1.21 43.71
CA GLY A 37 41.88 -2.12 43.34
C GLY A 37 41.57 -2.88 42.05
N ARG A 38 42.61 -3.33 41.36
CA ARG A 38 42.50 -4.23 40.20
C ARG A 38 42.90 -5.64 40.63
N ILE A 39 42.24 -6.64 40.08
CA ILE A 39 42.75 -8.01 40.09
C ILE A 39 43.68 -8.16 38.89
N GLU A 40 44.88 -8.68 39.12
CA GLU A 40 45.94 -8.89 38.13
C GLU A 40 46.17 -10.38 37.93
N GLY A 41 46.81 -10.79 36.83
CA GLY A 41 47.07 -12.21 36.56
C GLY A 41 45.85 -12.98 36.04
N LEU A 42 44.83 -12.28 35.55
CA LEU A 42 43.66 -12.92 34.92
C LEU A 42 44.07 -13.56 33.59
N VAL A 43 43.88 -14.86 33.42
CA VAL A 43 44.18 -15.54 32.17
C VAL A 43 42.89 -15.66 31.35
N ALA A 44 42.84 -14.97 30.21
CA ALA A 44 41.67 -14.95 29.33
C ALA A 44 41.44 -16.32 28.69
N LEU A 45 40.20 -16.82 28.79
CA LEU A 45 39.78 -18.11 28.25
C LEU A 45 38.98 -17.95 26.96
N ARG A 46 38.01 -17.05 26.97
CA ARG A 46 37.10 -16.81 25.85
C ARG A 46 36.42 -15.45 25.97
N LYS A 47 35.90 -14.97 24.84
CA LYS A 47 35.03 -13.79 24.73
C LYS A 47 33.59 -14.28 24.53
N GLU A 48 32.68 -13.82 25.37
CA GLU A 48 31.30 -14.32 25.42
C GLU A 48 30.34 -13.19 25.80
N THR A 49 29.13 -13.19 25.26
CA THR A 49 28.08 -12.25 25.65
C THR A 49 27.40 -12.75 26.92
N LYS A 50 27.40 -11.93 27.99
CA LYS A 50 26.75 -12.27 29.27
C LYS A 50 25.83 -11.13 29.72
N LEU A 51 24.76 -11.48 30.45
CA LEU A 51 23.83 -10.51 31.03
C LEU A 51 24.47 -9.82 32.26
N LEU A 52 24.88 -8.57 32.10
CA LEU A 52 25.42 -7.71 33.17
C LEU A 52 24.47 -6.54 33.41
N ASN A 53 24.02 -6.32 34.65
CA ASN A 53 23.10 -5.23 35.02
C ASN A 53 21.87 -5.13 34.08
N ARG A 54 21.27 -6.28 33.73
CA ARG A 54 20.13 -6.41 32.80
C ARG A 54 20.41 -6.02 31.34
N LYS A 55 21.67 -5.89 30.92
CA LYS A 55 22.07 -5.71 29.51
C LYS A 55 22.98 -6.85 29.06
N LEU A 56 22.79 -7.35 27.84
CA LEU A 56 23.75 -8.25 27.22
C LEU A 56 25.03 -7.47 26.91
N GLN A 57 26.15 -7.89 27.46
CA GLN A 57 27.43 -7.20 27.31
C GLN A 57 28.51 -8.19 26.97
N VAL A 58 29.42 -7.80 26.07
CA VAL A 58 30.59 -8.58 25.73
C VAL A 58 31.55 -8.60 26.91
N CYS A 59 31.77 -9.80 27.41
CA CYS A 59 32.63 -10.09 28.53
C CYS A 59 33.83 -10.91 28.08
N ILE A 60 34.93 -10.75 28.79
CA ILE A 60 36.03 -11.70 28.75
C ILE A 60 35.90 -12.59 29.98
N VAL A 61 35.91 -13.90 29.75
CA VAL A 61 35.91 -14.91 30.80
C VAL A 61 37.35 -15.29 31.10
N PHE A 62 37.69 -15.38 32.38
CA PHE A 62 39.02 -15.61 32.88
C PHE A 62 39.05 -16.81 33.83
N ARG A 63 40.22 -17.45 33.91
CA ARG A 63 40.66 -18.21 35.08
C ARG A 63 41.70 -17.41 35.85
N HIS A 64 41.82 -17.70 37.14
CA HIS A 64 42.78 -17.03 38.02
C HIS A 64 43.14 -17.97 39.18
N ASP A 65 44.39 -17.93 39.65
CA ASP A 65 44.91 -18.91 40.61
C ASP A 65 44.21 -18.86 41.97
N ASP A 66 43.72 -17.68 42.39
CA ASP A 66 42.90 -17.54 43.61
C ASP A 66 41.49 -18.15 43.46
N PHE A 67 41.09 -18.55 42.25
CA PHE A 67 39.79 -19.13 41.90
C PHE A 67 39.97 -20.36 41.00
N PRO A 68 40.67 -21.42 41.47
CA PRO A 68 41.20 -22.47 40.59
C PRO A 68 40.12 -23.31 39.90
N ASN A 69 38.90 -23.34 40.43
CA ASN A 69 37.77 -24.12 39.91
C ASN A 69 36.61 -23.24 39.43
N GLU A 70 36.76 -21.91 39.45
CA GLU A 70 35.67 -20.98 39.18
C GLU A 70 36.04 -20.03 38.05
N GLU A 71 35.08 -19.78 37.16
CA GLU A 71 35.25 -18.82 36.09
C GLU A 71 34.73 -17.44 36.53
N ILE A 72 35.58 -16.43 36.37
CA ILE A 72 35.23 -15.05 36.64
C ILE A 72 35.29 -14.24 35.35
N TYR A 73 34.48 -13.20 35.25
CA TYR A 73 34.36 -12.41 34.03
C TYR A 73 34.12 -10.93 34.33
N CYS A 74 34.46 -10.07 33.37
CA CYS A 74 34.05 -8.68 33.36
C CYS A 74 33.78 -8.22 31.93
N HIS A 75 33.07 -7.09 31.80
CA HIS A 75 32.90 -6.44 30.51
C HIS A 75 34.27 -6.11 29.88
N GLU A 76 34.42 -6.40 28.59
CA GLU A 76 35.65 -6.21 27.81
C GLU A 76 36.27 -4.81 27.99
N ARG A 77 35.47 -3.74 28.04
CA ARG A 77 35.97 -2.36 28.22
C ARG A 77 36.79 -2.13 29.49
N PHE A 78 36.61 -2.98 30.51
CA PHE A 78 37.33 -2.89 31.78
C PHE A 78 38.58 -3.79 31.83
N CYS A 79 38.72 -4.69 30.87
CA CYS A 79 39.87 -5.55 30.72
C CYS A 79 41.05 -4.76 30.14
N LYS A 80 42.20 -4.81 30.84
CA LYS A 80 43.47 -4.28 30.34
C LYS A 80 44.41 -5.45 30.09
N VAL A 81 44.88 -5.59 28.86
CA VAL A 81 45.83 -6.65 28.46
C VAL A 81 47.23 -6.24 28.89
N GLU A 82 47.84 -7.00 29.80
CA GLU A 82 49.21 -6.79 30.27
C GLU A 82 50.20 -7.63 29.45
N GLN A 83 49.82 -8.83 29.04
CA GLN A 83 50.59 -9.70 28.14
C GLN A 83 49.67 -10.35 27.12
N GLU A 84 50.01 -10.24 25.83
CA GLU A 84 49.24 -10.86 24.75
C GLU A 84 49.41 -12.38 24.75
N GLY A 85 48.32 -13.09 24.41
CA GLY A 85 48.37 -14.52 24.11
C GLY A 85 48.92 -14.79 22.68
N PRO A 86 48.87 -16.02 22.19
CA PRO A 86 49.26 -16.37 20.82
C PRO A 86 48.47 -15.54 19.79
N ALA A 87 49.17 -14.96 18.79
CA ALA A 87 48.58 -14.05 17.81
C ALA A 87 47.46 -14.68 16.96
N ASN A 88 47.49 -16.01 16.77
CA ASN A 88 46.44 -16.76 16.08
C ASN A 88 45.20 -17.05 16.95
N GLN A 89 45.19 -16.60 18.21
CA GLN A 89 44.08 -16.78 19.15
C GLN A 89 43.57 -15.44 19.71
N PHE A 90 43.87 -14.33 19.05
CA PHE A 90 43.25 -13.04 19.37
C PHE A 90 41.74 -13.11 19.18
N PHE A 91 41.00 -12.52 20.11
CA PHE A 91 39.57 -12.41 19.97
C PHE A 91 39.26 -11.50 18.79
N GLY A 92 38.47 -11.98 17.83
CA GLY A 92 37.96 -11.16 16.73
C GLY A 92 37.03 -10.06 17.23
N ASP A 93 36.70 -9.12 16.35
CA ASP A 93 35.61 -8.18 16.56
C ASP A 93 34.30 -8.97 16.59
N VAL A 94 33.89 -9.40 17.79
CA VAL A 94 32.54 -9.89 18.02
C VAL A 94 31.64 -8.68 17.87
N VAL A 95 30.96 -8.59 16.72
CA VAL A 95 29.81 -7.71 16.57
C VAL A 95 28.81 -8.19 17.61
N VAL A 96 28.63 -7.38 18.66
CA VAL A 96 27.42 -7.49 19.46
C VAL A 96 26.31 -7.20 18.48
N VAL A 97 25.53 -8.23 18.15
CA VAL A 97 24.17 -7.97 17.74
C VAL A 97 23.53 -7.44 19.01
N ASP A 98 23.64 -6.13 19.19
CA ASP A 98 22.74 -5.43 20.06
C ASP A 98 21.35 -5.71 19.46
N GLU A 99 20.66 -6.70 20.03
CA GLU A 99 19.25 -6.54 20.35
C GLU A 99 19.13 -5.46 21.45
N GLU A 100 19.69 -4.28 21.20
CA GLU A 100 19.06 -3.07 21.69
C GLU A 100 17.84 -2.92 20.77
N GLU A 101 16.69 -3.44 21.24
CA GLU A 101 15.60 -2.50 21.37
C GLU A 101 16.20 -1.29 22.09
N GLU A 102 16.50 -0.24 21.34
CA GLU A 102 16.57 1.09 21.91
C GLU A 102 15.26 1.28 22.66
N GLN A 103 15.24 0.94 23.95
CA GLN A 103 14.44 1.69 24.90
C GLN A 103 15.09 3.07 25.03
N GLU A 104 15.11 3.81 23.92
CA GLU A 104 14.90 5.24 24.03
C GLU A 104 13.58 5.37 24.79
N ILE A 105 13.66 6.01 25.96
CA ILE A 105 12.49 6.47 26.69
C ILE A 105 11.60 7.13 25.63
N PRO A 106 10.33 6.69 25.44
CA PRO A 106 9.46 7.26 24.44
C PRO A 106 9.42 8.76 24.69
N THR A 107 10.15 9.54 23.91
CA THR A 107 9.89 10.96 23.81
C THR A 107 8.69 10.97 22.89
N GLU A 108 7.50 10.79 23.48
CA GLU A 108 6.26 11.05 22.77
C GLU A 108 6.43 12.36 22.01
N ILE A 109 6.02 12.39 20.75
CA ILE A 109 5.99 13.63 19.97
C ILE A 109 5.38 14.71 20.88
N PRO A 110 6.05 15.86 21.09
CA PRO A 110 5.59 16.87 22.02
C PRO A 110 4.10 17.14 21.82
N THR A 111 3.33 17.17 22.91
CA THR A 111 1.86 17.30 22.89
C THR A 111 1.41 18.50 22.05
N GLU A 112 2.26 19.52 21.97
CA GLU A 112 2.13 20.74 21.17
C GLU A 112 2.05 20.48 19.66
N VAL A 113 2.75 19.46 19.16
CA VAL A 113 2.74 19.04 17.74
C VAL A 113 1.56 18.11 17.44
N ARG A 114 1.11 17.33 18.44
CA ARG A 114 0.01 16.36 18.31
C ARG A 114 -1.38 17.01 18.16
N ASN A 115 -1.59 18.21 18.73
CA ASN A 115 -2.92 18.82 18.90
C ASN A 115 -3.22 20.03 17.99
N THR A 116 -2.25 20.56 17.25
CA THR A 116 -2.43 21.87 16.60
C THR A 116 -2.85 21.81 15.14
N GLY A 117 -2.75 20.65 14.47
CA GLY A 117 -3.04 20.51 13.04
C GLY A 117 -2.16 21.37 12.12
N VAL A 118 -1.25 22.16 12.69
CA VAL A 118 -0.34 23.10 12.04
C VAL A 118 1.01 22.95 12.71
N VAL A 119 1.87 22.12 12.11
CA VAL A 119 3.26 21.95 12.54
C VAL A 119 4.03 23.22 12.19
N ARG A 120 4.60 23.91 13.19
CA ARG A 120 5.43 25.10 12.96
C ARG A 120 6.85 24.68 12.60
N TRP A 121 7.61 25.59 11.98
CA TRP A 121 9.01 25.32 11.62
C TRP A 121 9.87 24.90 12.82
N ASN A 122 9.68 25.51 14.00
CA ASN A 122 10.37 25.13 15.24
C ASN A 122 10.02 23.69 15.69
N ASP A 123 8.83 23.20 15.37
CA ASP A 123 8.39 21.85 15.72
C ASP A 123 9.11 20.81 14.83
N ILE A 124 9.31 21.14 13.55
CA ILE A 124 10.09 20.32 12.60
C ILE A 124 11.55 20.23 13.06
N GLU A 125 12.16 21.35 13.45
CA GLU A 125 13.54 21.37 13.94
C GLU A 125 13.69 20.58 15.25
N LEU A 126 12.72 20.70 16.17
CA LEU A 126 12.70 19.92 17.40
C LEU A 126 12.63 18.41 17.13
N LEU A 127 11.74 17.97 16.22
CA LEU A 127 11.64 16.57 15.81
C LEU A 127 12.96 16.06 15.22
N ARG A 128 13.59 16.84 14.33
CA ARG A 128 14.90 16.47 13.75
C ARG A 128 16.00 16.37 14.80
N ASN A 129 16.03 17.28 15.76
CA ASN A 129 16.99 17.25 16.87
C ASN A 129 16.78 16.05 17.80
N GLN A 130 15.57 15.50 17.85
CA GLN A 130 15.24 14.23 18.52
C GLN A 130 15.44 12.99 17.61
N GLY A 131 16.08 13.18 16.45
CA GLY A 131 16.42 12.10 15.52
C GLY A 131 15.27 11.60 14.65
N TYR A 132 14.10 12.26 14.66
CA TYR A 132 12.98 11.87 13.80
C TYR A 132 13.28 12.16 12.32
N ASP A 133 12.91 11.22 11.46
CA ASP A 133 12.87 11.43 10.01
C ASP A 133 11.65 12.27 9.65
N VAL A 134 11.89 13.42 9.02
CA VAL A 134 10.86 14.38 8.63
C VAL A 134 10.96 14.66 7.14
N ASP A 135 9.92 14.30 6.39
CA ASP A 135 9.75 14.71 4.99
C ASP A 135 8.92 15.99 4.94
N ASP A 136 9.61 17.12 4.82
CA ASP A 136 8.99 18.44 4.68
C ASP A 136 8.85 18.78 3.20
N ASP A 137 7.60 18.90 2.74
CA ASP A 137 7.25 19.28 1.37
C ASP A 137 7.85 20.63 0.93
N ASN A 138 8.33 21.47 1.86
CA ASN A 138 9.00 22.73 1.59
C ASN A 138 10.51 22.59 1.31
N GLU A 139 11.12 21.41 1.45
CA GLU A 139 12.56 21.22 1.19
C GLU A 139 12.86 20.96 -0.29
N PRO A 140 13.88 21.62 -0.86
CA PRO A 140 14.25 21.37 -2.26
C PRO A 140 14.67 19.91 -2.45
N ALA A 141 14.28 19.32 -3.58
CA ALA A 141 14.84 18.02 -3.98
C ALA A 141 16.37 18.13 -4.01
N PRO A 142 17.12 17.08 -3.62
CA PRO A 142 18.59 17.13 -3.55
C PRO A 142 19.24 17.63 -4.85
N GLU A 143 18.69 17.24 -6.00
CA GLU A 143 19.16 17.63 -7.33
C GLU A 143 18.97 19.12 -7.66
N ASN A 144 18.11 19.82 -6.91
CA ASN A 144 17.84 21.24 -7.07
C ASN A 144 18.66 22.14 -6.13
N ILE A 145 19.46 21.57 -5.23
CA ILE A 145 20.34 22.35 -4.36
C ILE A 145 21.55 22.81 -5.19
N PRO A 146 21.79 24.12 -5.32
CA PRO A 146 22.94 24.63 -6.10
C PRO A 146 24.27 24.12 -5.53
N LEU A 147 25.17 23.71 -6.42
CA LEU A 147 26.55 23.35 -6.05
C LEU A 147 27.45 24.60 -6.10
N ASP A 148 28.42 24.67 -5.20
CA ASP A 148 29.37 25.78 -5.15
C ASP A 148 30.14 25.93 -6.47
N GLY A 149 30.06 27.11 -7.08
CA GLY A 149 30.73 27.43 -8.35
C GLY A 149 30.04 26.87 -9.61
N GLU A 150 28.84 26.30 -9.49
CA GLU A 150 28.07 25.83 -10.64
C GLU A 150 27.55 27.01 -11.49
N ILE A 151 27.87 27.01 -12.77
CA ILE A 151 27.35 27.97 -13.76
C ILE A 151 26.44 27.21 -14.72
N LEU A 152 25.16 27.57 -14.74
CA LEU A 152 24.19 27.03 -15.69
C LEU A 152 24.20 27.85 -16.98
N ASN A 153 24.60 27.23 -18.09
CA ASN A 153 24.55 27.83 -19.42
C ASN A 153 23.30 27.36 -20.16
N ASP A 154 22.14 27.83 -19.71
CA ASP A 154 20.87 27.44 -20.31
C ASP A 154 20.52 28.35 -21.49
N GLU A 155 20.55 27.80 -22.71
CA GLU A 155 20.03 28.48 -23.90
C GLU A 155 18.50 28.44 -23.90
N GLN A 156 17.88 29.40 -23.19
CA GLN A 156 16.44 29.53 -23.07
C GLN A 156 15.91 30.72 -23.87
N THR A 157 14.75 30.54 -24.50
CA THR A 157 14.13 31.59 -25.33
C THR A 157 12.62 31.66 -25.13
N TRP A 158 12.09 32.87 -25.00
CA TRP A 158 10.65 33.09 -24.84
C TRP A 158 9.85 32.72 -26.10
N GLY A 159 8.59 32.37 -25.86
CA GLY A 159 7.60 32.07 -26.90
C GLY A 159 7.56 30.58 -27.25
N TRP A 160 6.35 30.02 -27.21
CA TRP A 160 6.08 28.66 -27.65
C TRP A 160 6.30 28.51 -29.16
N ASN A 161 6.99 27.46 -29.58
CA ASN A 161 7.36 27.24 -30.99
C ASN A 161 6.26 26.59 -31.84
N GLY A 162 5.05 26.40 -31.28
CA GLY A 162 3.93 25.75 -31.96
C GLY A 162 4.01 24.22 -32.03
N ILE A 163 5.05 23.59 -31.44
CA ILE A 163 5.27 22.16 -31.54
C ILE A 163 4.71 21.45 -30.32
N TYR A 164 3.70 20.63 -30.54
CA TYR A 164 3.21 19.71 -29.53
C TYR A 164 3.95 18.36 -29.61
N GLN A 165 5.03 18.24 -28.82
CA GLN A 165 5.95 17.08 -28.80
C GLN A 165 5.24 15.72 -28.75
N ARG A 166 4.24 15.54 -27.87
CA ARG A 166 3.54 14.26 -27.75
C ARG A 166 2.83 13.90 -29.05
N LYS A 167 2.04 14.79 -29.64
CA LYS A 167 1.29 14.53 -30.89
C LYS A 167 2.16 14.22 -32.10
N THR A 168 3.45 14.56 -32.07
CA THR A 168 4.39 14.19 -33.14
C THR A 168 4.85 12.72 -33.07
N CYS A 169 4.59 12.02 -31.97
CA CYS A 169 4.94 10.61 -31.82
C CYS A 169 3.82 9.70 -32.36
N VAL A 170 4.15 8.81 -33.28
CA VAL A 170 3.19 7.89 -33.96
C VAL A 170 2.42 7.01 -32.96
N ASP A 171 3.03 6.67 -31.83
CA ASP A 171 2.44 5.79 -30.80
C ASP A 171 1.67 6.52 -29.69
N SER A 172 1.55 7.86 -29.73
CA SER A 172 1.00 8.65 -28.62
C SER A 172 -0.54 8.75 -28.62
N GLN A 173 -1.24 7.62 -28.68
CA GLN A 173 -2.71 7.64 -28.64
C GLN A 173 -3.23 7.97 -27.24
N SER A 174 -4.35 8.70 -27.16
CA SER A 174 -5.05 8.97 -25.90
C SER A 174 -5.86 7.75 -25.47
N THR A 175 -5.18 6.69 -25.05
CA THR A 175 -5.79 5.42 -24.64
C THR A 175 -6.62 5.55 -23.37
N LYS A 176 -7.76 4.85 -23.34
CA LYS A 176 -8.58 4.67 -22.13
C LYS A 176 -7.98 3.59 -21.21
N PRO A 177 -8.27 3.63 -19.90
CA PRO A 177 -7.98 2.54 -18.98
C PRO A 177 -8.57 1.22 -19.49
N LYS A 178 -7.91 0.09 -19.21
CA LYS A 178 -8.41 -1.24 -19.54
C LYS A 178 -8.14 -2.23 -18.41
N LEU A 179 -9.08 -3.12 -18.17
CA LEU A 179 -8.81 -4.38 -17.49
C LEU A 179 -8.21 -5.33 -18.53
N ILE A 180 -7.03 -5.87 -18.24
CA ILE A 180 -6.32 -6.78 -19.14
C ILE A 180 -7.10 -8.10 -19.24
N SER A 181 -7.03 -8.80 -20.37
CA SER A 181 -7.71 -10.11 -20.55
C SER A 181 -9.24 -10.14 -20.41
N LEU A 182 -9.91 -8.98 -20.23
CA LEU A 182 -11.37 -8.88 -20.18
C LEU A 182 -11.90 -8.07 -21.35
N THR A 183 -12.95 -8.57 -21.98
CA THR A 183 -13.77 -7.80 -22.92
C THR A 183 -14.65 -6.77 -22.19
N ASP A 184 -15.13 -5.76 -22.91
CA ASP A 184 -16.06 -4.76 -22.36
C ASP A 184 -17.37 -5.40 -21.83
N CYS A 185 -17.77 -6.56 -22.35
CA CYS A 185 -18.93 -7.31 -21.89
C CYS A 185 -18.63 -8.00 -20.55
N GLU A 186 -17.50 -8.69 -20.47
CA GLU A 186 -17.05 -9.39 -19.25
C GLU A 186 -16.83 -8.40 -18.12
N SER A 187 -16.17 -7.27 -18.40
CA SER A 187 -15.93 -6.22 -17.39
C SER A 187 -17.23 -5.68 -16.81
N LYS A 188 -18.30 -5.56 -17.61
CA LYS A 188 -19.63 -5.11 -17.15
C LYS A 188 -20.41 -6.15 -16.34
N SER A 189 -20.00 -7.41 -16.42
CA SER A 189 -20.65 -8.51 -15.71
C SER A 189 -19.98 -8.86 -14.38
N MET A 190 -18.85 -8.23 -14.05
CA MET A 190 -18.10 -8.55 -12.84
C MET A 190 -18.88 -8.21 -11.58
N THR A 191 -18.87 -9.15 -10.64
CA THR A 191 -19.39 -8.90 -9.28
C THR A 191 -18.39 -8.10 -8.45
N ILE A 192 -18.84 -7.54 -7.32
CA ILE A 192 -17.97 -6.85 -6.35
C ILE A 192 -16.83 -7.75 -5.88
N LEU A 193 -17.12 -9.02 -5.56
CA LEU A 193 -16.11 -9.99 -5.15
C LEU A 193 -15.12 -10.26 -6.29
N SER A 194 -15.62 -10.48 -7.52
CA SER A 194 -14.77 -10.70 -8.68
C SER A 194 -13.84 -9.52 -8.95
N LEU A 195 -14.32 -8.28 -8.82
CA LEU A 195 -13.49 -7.08 -8.98
C LEU A 195 -12.42 -6.97 -7.89
N PHE A 196 -12.77 -7.23 -6.63
CA PHE A 196 -11.78 -7.22 -5.54
C PHE A 196 -10.71 -8.28 -5.76
N LEU A 197 -11.11 -9.53 -6.04
CA LEU A 197 -10.19 -10.63 -6.30
C LEU A 197 -9.37 -10.46 -7.58
N TYR A 198 -9.84 -9.65 -8.52
CA TYR A 198 -9.11 -9.32 -9.74
C TYR A 198 -7.93 -8.37 -9.47
N PHE A 199 -8.04 -7.48 -8.49
CA PHE A 199 -6.94 -6.59 -8.07
C PHE A 199 -6.12 -7.14 -6.89
N PHE A 200 -6.61 -8.18 -6.21
CA PHE A 200 -5.89 -8.84 -5.12
C PHE A 200 -4.97 -9.95 -5.67
N PRO A 201 -3.69 -10.04 -5.25
CA PRO A 201 -2.74 -11.02 -5.80
C PRO A 201 -3.04 -12.44 -5.29
N LEU A 202 -4.00 -13.11 -5.94
CA LEU A 202 -4.49 -14.43 -5.55
C LEU A 202 -3.44 -15.54 -5.62
N GLU A 203 -2.51 -15.46 -6.57
CA GLU A 203 -1.40 -16.41 -6.68
C GLU A 203 -0.50 -16.33 -5.42
N TYR A 204 -0.08 -15.13 -5.05
CA TYR A 204 0.65 -14.88 -3.80
C TYR A 204 -0.15 -15.31 -2.56
N LEU A 205 -1.46 -15.03 -2.50
CA LEU A 205 -2.30 -15.49 -1.39
C LEU A 205 -2.15 -17.01 -1.21
N ASN A 206 -2.35 -17.76 -2.29
CA ASN A 206 -2.42 -19.22 -2.23
C ASN A 206 -1.04 -19.85 -2.03
N GLU A 207 -0.01 -19.36 -2.70
CA GLU A 207 1.32 -19.98 -2.71
C GLU A 207 2.21 -19.54 -1.55
N VAL A 208 2.02 -18.32 -1.04
CA VAL A 208 2.89 -17.72 -0.03
C VAL A 208 2.15 -17.54 1.28
N LEU A 209 1.11 -16.70 1.30
CA LEU A 209 0.46 -16.29 2.54
C LEU A 209 -0.20 -17.49 3.25
N LEU A 210 -1.03 -18.25 2.54
CA LEU A 210 -1.67 -19.44 3.11
C LEU A 210 -0.66 -20.53 3.47
N GLY A 211 0.42 -20.65 2.71
CA GLY A 211 1.52 -21.58 2.99
C GLY A 211 2.21 -21.29 4.32
N GLU A 212 2.64 -20.05 4.55
CA GLU A 212 3.29 -19.65 5.79
C GLU A 212 2.32 -19.61 6.98
N LEU A 213 1.08 -19.17 6.75
CA LEU A 213 0.03 -19.19 7.76
C LEU A 213 -0.22 -20.63 8.25
N ASN A 214 -0.37 -21.59 7.35
CA ASN A 214 -0.57 -23.00 7.72
C ASN A 214 0.64 -23.62 8.43
N LYS A 215 1.88 -23.25 8.06
CA LYS A 215 3.08 -23.67 8.81
C LYS A 215 3.04 -23.19 10.26
N ASN A 216 2.53 -21.97 10.51
CA ASN A 216 2.42 -21.43 11.87
C ASN A 216 1.21 -22.01 12.63
N LEU A 217 0.06 -22.20 11.98
CA LEU A 217 -1.09 -22.88 12.58
C LEU A 217 -0.75 -24.30 13.04
N ALA A 218 0.05 -25.03 12.24
CA ALA A 218 0.53 -26.36 12.62
C ALA A 218 1.42 -26.34 13.88
N LYS A 219 2.23 -25.28 14.10
CA LYS A 219 3.01 -25.11 15.33
C LYS A 219 2.13 -24.85 16.54
N GLU A 220 1.05 -24.07 16.36
CA GLU A 220 0.00 -23.85 17.36
C GLU A 220 -0.92 -25.06 17.55
N LYS A 221 -0.72 -26.15 16.79
CA LYS A 221 -1.53 -27.38 16.80
C LYS A 221 -3.00 -27.12 16.49
N VAL A 222 -3.27 -26.12 15.64
CA VAL A 222 -4.62 -25.78 15.16
C VAL A 222 -4.78 -26.25 13.72
N THR A 223 -6.02 -26.49 13.31
CA THR A 223 -6.37 -26.90 11.95
C THR A 223 -5.88 -25.90 10.90
N ASN A 224 -5.49 -26.41 9.73
CA ASN A 224 -5.13 -25.59 8.59
C ASN A 224 -6.30 -24.70 8.16
N ILE A 225 -5.97 -23.59 7.51
CA ILE A 225 -6.89 -22.66 6.87
C ILE A 225 -6.84 -22.84 5.36
N GLU A 226 -8.01 -22.74 4.74
CA GLU A 226 -8.17 -22.72 3.29
C GLU A 226 -8.58 -21.34 2.77
N GLN A 227 -8.50 -21.15 1.46
CA GLN A 227 -8.79 -19.88 0.80
C GLN A 227 -10.15 -19.32 1.22
N GLY A 228 -11.21 -20.13 1.24
CA GLY A 228 -12.55 -19.66 1.61
C GLY A 228 -12.67 -19.15 3.04
N GLU A 229 -12.04 -19.83 4.00
CA GLU A 229 -12.01 -19.39 5.40
C GLU A 229 -11.17 -18.10 5.55
N PHE A 230 -10.05 -17.99 4.84
CA PHE A 230 -9.23 -16.77 4.86
C PHE A 230 -9.96 -15.57 4.23
N LEU A 231 -10.65 -15.76 3.11
CA LEU A 231 -11.49 -14.73 2.52
C LEU A 231 -12.60 -14.31 3.49
N ARG A 232 -13.18 -15.25 4.24
CA ARG A 232 -14.13 -14.92 5.31
C ARG A 232 -13.47 -14.08 6.42
N PHE A 233 -12.27 -14.44 6.87
CA PHE A 233 -11.49 -13.63 7.82
C PHE A 233 -11.31 -12.18 7.33
N LEU A 234 -10.95 -11.97 6.05
CA LEU A 234 -10.90 -10.63 5.46
C LEU A 234 -12.26 -9.94 5.44
N GLY A 235 -13.32 -10.70 5.12
CA GLY A 235 -14.70 -10.19 5.14
C GLY A 235 -15.13 -9.65 6.50
N LEU A 236 -14.68 -10.28 7.60
CA LEU A 236 -14.91 -9.78 8.96
C LEU A 236 -14.18 -8.45 9.21
N TRP A 237 -12.94 -8.28 8.73
CA TRP A 237 -12.22 -7.00 8.80
C TRP A 237 -12.93 -5.88 8.03
N PHE A 238 -13.37 -6.13 6.80
CA PHE A 238 -14.16 -5.15 6.04
C PHE A 238 -15.51 -4.85 6.71
N TYR A 239 -16.13 -5.84 7.35
CA TYR A 239 -17.35 -5.63 8.12
C TYR A 239 -17.09 -4.72 9.32
N MET A 240 -16.06 -4.99 10.12
CA MET A 240 -15.67 -4.14 11.25
C MET A 240 -15.39 -2.70 10.79
N SER A 241 -14.71 -2.55 9.64
CA SER A 241 -14.41 -1.25 9.03
C SER A 241 -15.64 -0.55 8.39
N SER A 242 -16.85 -1.01 8.73
CA SER A 242 -18.11 -0.38 8.36
C SER A 242 -18.84 0.28 9.54
N PHE A 243 -18.26 0.23 10.75
CA PHE A 243 -18.84 0.76 11.99
C PHE A 243 -17.81 1.58 12.79
N LYS A 244 -18.24 2.72 13.34
CA LYS A 244 -17.43 3.52 14.28
C LYS A 244 -17.82 3.19 15.72
N GLY A 245 -16.86 3.28 16.62
CA GLY A 245 -17.10 3.19 18.06
C GLY A 245 -17.40 1.78 18.58
N VAL A 246 -17.16 0.74 17.78
CA VAL A 246 -17.28 -0.66 18.18
C VAL A 246 -15.88 -1.27 18.17
N THR A 247 -15.46 -1.80 19.31
CA THR A 247 -14.18 -2.50 19.47
C THR A 247 -14.22 -3.89 18.84
N ARG A 248 -13.05 -4.44 18.53
CA ARG A 248 -12.93 -5.78 17.92
C ARG A 248 -13.56 -6.87 18.79
N SER A 249 -13.28 -6.87 20.10
CA SER A 249 -13.80 -7.85 21.05
C SER A 249 -15.32 -7.79 21.19
N GLU A 250 -15.95 -6.63 20.99
CA GLU A 250 -17.41 -6.53 21.04
C GLU A 250 -18.11 -7.38 19.97
N PHE A 251 -17.49 -7.69 18.83
CA PHE A 251 -18.07 -8.57 17.83
C PHE A 251 -18.15 -10.04 18.28
N TRP A 252 -17.42 -10.41 19.33
CA TRP A 252 -17.46 -11.73 19.98
C TRP A 252 -17.93 -11.67 21.45
N SER A 253 -18.43 -10.51 21.90
CA SER A 253 -18.98 -10.40 23.26
C SER A 253 -20.25 -11.25 23.42
N GLU A 254 -20.36 -11.91 24.57
CA GLU A 254 -21.59 -12.59 25.02
C GLU A 254 -22.54 -11.65 25.79
N GLU A 255 -22.12 -10.42 26.08
CA GLU A 255 -22.94 -9.44 26.79
C GLU A 255 -24.15 -8.99 25.95
N ASP A 256 -25.21 -8.58 26.64
CA ASP A 256 -26.41 -8.04 26.00
C ASP A 256 -26.11 -6.73 25.26
N ILE A 257 -26.59 -6.65 24.01
CA ILE A 257 -26.51 -5.44 23.20
C ILE A 257 -27.53 -4.43 23.71
N ASN A 258 -27.11 -3.18 23.90
CA ASN A 258 -28.01 -2.09 24.27
C ASN A 258 -27.78 -0.85 23.37
N PRO A 259 -28.62 0.19 23.45
CA PRO A 259 -28.50 1.36 22.56
C PRO A 259 -27.17 2.12 22.62
N PHE A 260 -26.33 1.88 23.64
CA PHE A 260 -25.08 2.59 23.89
C PHE A 260 -23.83 1.71 23.87
N SER A 261 -23.97 0.37 23.78
CA SER A 261 -22.83 -0.56 23.85
C SER A 261 -23.12 -1.88 23.13
N GLY A 262 -22.09 -2.48 22.55
CA GLY A 262 -22.15 -3.78 21.90
C GLY A 262 -22.28 -3.73 20.38
N ALA A 263 -21.58 -4.64 19.71
CA ALA A 263 -21.71 -4.86 18.27
C ALA A 263 -23.08 -5.47 17.93
N LEU A 264 -23.83 -4.80 17.05
CA LEU A 264 -25.17 -5.25 16.59
C LEU A 264 -25.17 -6.65 15.96
N VAL A 265 -24.03 -7.12 15.47
CA VAL A 265 -23.87 -8.46 14.90
C VAL A 265 -22.73 -9.18 15.61
N ARG A 266 -23.00 -10.39 16.06
CA ARG A 266 -22.00 -11.30 16.63
C ARG A 266 -21.38 -12.18 15.55
N PHE A 267 -20.07 -12.37 15.61
CA PHE A 267 -19.30 -13.14 14.62
C PHE A 267 -19.20 -14.63 14.92
N HIS A 268 -19.64 -15.09 16.09
CA HIS A 268 -19.64 -16.52 16.49
C HIS A 268 -20.19 -17.47 15.41
N LYS A 269 -21.23 -17.04 14.69
CA LYS A 269 -21.85 -17.81 13.59
C LYS A 269 -20.97 -18.01 12.36
N TRP A 270 -19.85 -17.28 12.24
CA TRP A 270 -18.98 -17.30 11.08
C TRP A 270 -17.55 -17.75 11.41
N MET A 271 -17.04 -17.32 12.56
CA MET A 271 -15.70 -17.64 13.05
C MET A 271 -15.64 -17.40 14.56
N SER A 272 -15.02 -18.29 15.34
CA SER A 272 -14.79 -18.04 16.76
C SER A 272 -13.71 -16.97 16.98
N GLU A 273 -13.76 -16.26 18.12
CA GLU A 273 -12.75 -15.26 18.48
C GLU A 273 -11.35 -15.89 18.53
N GLN A 274 -11.24 -17.05 19.17
CA GLN A 274 -9.99 -17.80 19.24
C GLN A 274 -9.42 -18.12 17.86
N ARG A 275 -10.26 -18.56 16.90
CA ARG A 275 -9.79 -18.85 15.53
C ARG A 275 -9.33 -17.57 14.84
N PHE A 276 -10.08 -16.49 14.97
CA PHE A 276 -9.75 -15.19 14.38
C PHE A 276 -8.41 -14.65 14.90
N GLU A 277 -8.22 -14.63 16.22
CA GLU A 277 -6.97 -14.16 16.85
C GLU A 277 -5.79 -15.09 16.55
N THR A 278 -6.01 -16.40 16.46
CA THR A 278 -4.98 -17.35 16.03
C THR A 278 -4.53 -17.09 14.59
N ILE A 279 -5.47 -16.84 13.67
CA ILE A 279 -5.14 -16.48 12.27
C ILE A 279 -4.31 -15.20 12.26
N LEU A 280 -4.78 -14.16 12.96
CA LEU A 280 -4.12 -12.85 13.01
C LEU A 280 -2.67 -12.95 13.50
N THR A 281 -2.44 -13.65 14.62
CA THR A 281 -1.10 -13.84 15.21
C THR A 281 -0.16 -14.69 14.33
N CYS A 282 -0.71 -15.64 13.59
CA CYS A 282 0.07 -16.54 12.73
C CYS A 282 0.45 -15.96 11.36
N LEU A 283 -0.10 -14.79 10.97
CA LEU A 283 0.16 -14.16 9.67
C LEU A 283 1.64 -13.87 9.43
N ARG A 284 2.17 -14.30 8.27
CA ARG A 284 3.50 -13.95 7.75
C ARG A 284 3.37 -13.69 6.24
N TYR A 285 4.10 -12.69 5.75
CA TYR A 285 3.92 -12.16 4.39
C TYR A 285 5.09 -12.45 3.44
N THR A 286 5.99 -13.36 3.84
CA THR A 286 7.03 -13.85 2.95
C THR A 286 7.44 -15.27 3.31
N ASN A 287 7.73 -16.06 2.27
CA ASN A 287 8.38 -17.37 2.39
C ASN A 287 9.86 -17.34 1.95
N HIS A 288 10.38 -16.15 1.58
CA HIS A 288 11.78 -16.00 1.20
C HIS A 288 12.69 -16.15 2.43
N PRO A 289 13.85 -16.81 2.27
CA PRO A 289 14.85 -16.82 3.33
C PRO A 289 15.31 -15.39 3.61
N ALA A 290 15.54 -15.07 4.89
CA ALA A 290 16.10 -13.79 5.26
C ALA A 290 17.46 -13.59 4.55
N PRO A 291 17.75 -12.38 4.04
CA PRO A 291 19.03 -12.09 3.42
C PRO A 291 20.18 -12.19 4.43
N SER A 292 21.41 -12.28 3.93
CA SER A 292 22.62 -12.32 4.77
C SER A 292 22.95 -10.97 5.42
N TYR A 293 22.20 -9.92 5.11
CA TYR A 293 22.33 -8.58 5.67
C TYR A 293 21.04 -8.18 6.40
N LYS A 294 21.12 -7.17 7.28
CA LYS A 294 19.95 -6.67 8.01
C LYS A 294 19.03 -5.91 7.06
N ASP A 295 17.91 -6.52 6.70
CA ASP A 295 16.83 -5.89 5.94
C ASP A 295 15.58 -5.81 6.80
N LYS A 296 15.28 -4.62 7.32
CA LYS A 296 14.11 -4.42 8.19
C LYS A 296 12.79 -4.60 7.44
N PHE A 297 12.79 -4.56 6.10
CA PHE A 297 11.59 -4.63 5.28
C PHE A 297 11.35 -6.02 4.69
N HIS A 298 12.25 -6.98 4.92
CA HIS A 298 12.19 -8.35 4.36
C HIS A 298 10.80 -8.97 4.47
N GLY A 299 10.15 -8.80 5.63
CA GLY A 299 8.85 -9.38 5.94
C GLY A 299 7.71 -9.00 5.00
N VAL A 300 7.81 -7.88 4.26
CA VAL A 300 6.72 -7.35 3.42
C VAL A 300 7.08 -7.16 1.95
N ARG A 301 8.36 -7.32 1.57
CA ARG A 301 8.81 -7.10 0.17
C ARG A 301 8.03 -7.95 -0.83
N GLN A 302 7.95 -9.26 -0.56
CA GLN A 302 7.26 -10.21 -1.44
C GLN A 302 5.77 -9.87 -1.60
N LEU A 303 5.12 -9.36 -0.56
CA LEU A 303 3.73 -8.90 -0.61
C LEU A 303 3.56 -7.67 -1.51
N ILE A 304 4.43 -6.66 -1.35
CA ILE A 304 4.40 -5.42 -2.15
C ILE A 304 4.68 -5.74 -3.62
N ASP A 305 5.70 -6.56 -3.88
CA ASP A 305 6.07 -6.99 -5.22
C ASP A 305 4.94 -7.78 -5.88
N ALA A 306 4.34 -8.75 -5.17
CA ALA A 306 3.20 -9.51 -5.67
C ALA A 306 1.99 -8.62 -6.00
N TRP A 307 1.71 -7.60 -5.20
CA TRP A 307 0.64 -6.65 -5.49
C TRP A 307 0.95 -5.82 -6.75
N ASN A 308 2.17 -5.28 -6.86
CA ASN A 308 2.61 -4.53 -8.03
C ASN A 308 2.55 -5.39 -9.31
N ASP A 309 3.04 -6.62 -9.26
CA ASP A 309 3.02 -7.56 -10.39
C ASP A 309 1.59 -7.90 -10.79
N ASN A 310 0.70 -8.15 -9.81
CA ASN A 310 -0.72 -8.36 -10.08
C ASN A 310 -1.34 -7.15 -10.78
N MET A 311 -1.08 -5.93 -10.30
CA MET A 311 -1.61 -4.71 -10.92
C MET A 311 -1.12 -4.54 -12.37
N LEU A 312 0.15 -4.83 -12.65
CA LEU A 312 0.71 -4.76 -14.00
C LEU A 312 0.09 -5.79 -14.96
N ASN A 313 -0.27 -6.97 -14.44
CA ASN A 313 -0.87 -8.05 -15.22
C ASN A 313 -2.38 -7.89 -15.41
N THR A 314 -3.06 -7.12 -14.55
CA THR A 314 -4.52 -7.03 -14.53
C THR A 314 -5.05 -5.69 -15.04
N PHE A 315 -4.25 -4.61 -14.96
CA PHE A 315 -4.71 -3.27 -15.29
C PHE A 315 -3.73 -2.50 -16.18
N ARG A 316 -4.30 -1.82 -17.18
CA ARG A 316 -3.58 -0.88 -18.02
C ARG A 316 -4.11 0.54 -17.79
N PRO A 317 -3.27 1.49 -17.33
CA PRO A 317 -3.71 2.86 -17.12
C PRO A 317 -4.05 3.56 -18.43
N SER A 318 -4.75 4.70 -18.33
CA SER A 318 -4.96 5.61 -19.45
C SER A 318 -3.67 6.25 -19.94
N TRP A 319 -3.77 7.05 -20.99
CA TRP A 319 -2.66 7.84 -21.54
C TRP A 319 -1.99 8.80 -20.55
N VAL A 320 -2.65 9.13 -19.44
CA VAL A 320 -2.14 9.99 -18.36
C VAL A 320 -2.21 9.26 -17.01
N SER A 321 -1.19 9.43 -16.18
CA SER A 321 -1.14 9.01 -14.78
C SER A 321 -0.54 10.12 -13.91
N CYS A 322 -0.74 10.05 -12.61
CA CYS A 322 -0.14 10.94 -11.61
C CYS A 322 0.69 10.10 -10.63
N LEU A 323 1.87 10.61 -10.27
CA LEU A 323 2.70 10.08 -9.19
C LEU A 323 2.70 11.09 -8.04
N ASP A 324 2.36 10.60 -6.84
CA ASP A 324 2.39 11.35 -5.59
C ASP A 324 2.68 10.39 -4.41
N LYS A 325 2.57 10.89 -3.18
CA LYS A 325 2.82 10.17 -1.93
C LYS A 325 1.52 9.82 -1.20
N SER A 326 1.48 8.62 -0.65
CA SER A 326 0.42 8.10 0.22
C SER A 326 0.98 7.81 1.62
N MET A 327 0.20 8.06 2.67
CA MET A 327 0.59 7.72 4.05
C MET A 327 -0.20 6.50 4.55
N SER A 328 0.48 5.59 5.25
CA SER A 328 -0.12 4.55 6.08
C SER A 328 0.15 4.86 7.56
N PRO A 329 -0.88 5.06 8.39
CA PRO A 329 -0.70 5.57 9.74
C PRO A 329 -0.03 4.57 10.68
N TRP A 330 0.99 5.04 11.40
CA TRP A 330 1.63 4.32 12.50
C TRP A 330 2.23 5.30 13.52
N THR A 331 1.89 5.14 14.79
CA THR A 331 2.21 6.15 15.82
C THR A 331 3.59 6.00 16.43
N SER A 332 4.13 4.77 16.53
CA SER A 332 5.41 4.51 17.20
C SER A 332 6.55 4.32 16.21
N ARG A 333 7.54 5.22 16.23
CA ARG A 333 8.74 5.08 15.38
C ARG A 333 9.56 3.82 15.69
N TRP A 334 9.47 3.32 16.92
CA TRP A 334 10.29 2.23 17.45
C TRP A 334 9.92 0.86 16.91
N THR A 335 8.68 0.71 16.46
CA THR A 335 8.10 -0.58 16.07
C THR A 335 7.80 -0.65 14.58
N CYS A 336 8.20 0.36 13.81
CA CYS A 336 7.94 0.45 12.38
C CYS A 336 9.20 0.94 11.64
N PRO A 337 9.81 0.10 10.78
CA PRO A 337 10.92 0.53 9.93
C PRO A 337 10.43 1.49 8.85
N GLY A 338 11.30 2.41 8.43
CA GLY A 338 10.95 3.44 7.45
C GLY A 338 9.86 4.38 7.96
N TRP A 339 9.77 4.56 9.27
CA TRP A 339 8.83 5.49 9.89
C TRP A 339 9.23 6.92 9.54
N ILE A 340 8.25 7.73 9.16
CA ILE A 340 8.45 9.11 8.77
C ILE A 340 7.34 10.01 9.30
N PHE A 341 7.73 11.24 9.63
CA PHE A 341 6.81 12.34 9.93
C PHE A 341 6.65 13.23 8.70
N VAL A 342 5.42 13.41 8.21
CA VAL A 342 5.09 14.26 7.07
C VAL A 342 4.18 15.41 7.54
N PRO A 343 4.73 16.62 7.75
CA PRO A 343 3.95 17.78 8.17
C PRO A 343 2.80 18.08 7.21
N GLY A 344 1.63 18.44 7.75
CA GLY A 344 0.47 18.86 6.95
C GLY A 344 -0.40 17.73 6.38
N LYS A 345 -0.01 16.46 6.55
CA LYS A 345 -0.92 15.32 6.29
C LYS A 345 -1.87 15.12 7.47
N GLN A 346 -3.10 14.67 7.19
CA GLN A 346 -4.11 14.35 8.22
C GLN A 346 -3.59 13.30 9.21
N ASN A 347 -2.93 12.27 8.68
CA ASN A 347 -2.20 11.26 9.44
C ASN A 347 -0.69 11.45 9.16
N PRO A 348 0.01 12.28 9.94
CA PRO A 348 1.37 12.72 9.62
C PRO A 348 2.45 11.70 10.00
N MET A 349 2.11 10.58 10.64
CA MET A 349 3.07 9.62 11.18
C MET A 349 2.84 8.23 10.60
N GLY A 350 3.91 7.59 10.13
CA GLY A 350 3.91 6.17 9.80
C GLY A 350 4.76 5.85 8.60
N ASN A 351 4.29 4.97 7.72
CA ASN A 351 4.99 4.66 6.47
C ASN A 351 4.49 5.54 5.33
N GLU A 352 5.42 6.15 4.61
CA GLU A 352 5.14 6.81 3.34
C GLU A 352 5.29 5.82 2.18
N TYR A 353 4.42 5.94 1.18
CA TYR A 353 4.47 5.19 -0.07
C TYR A 353 4.49 6.16 -1.23
N LEU A 354 5.35 5.90 -2.20
CA LEU A 354 5.22 6.46 -3.53
C LEU A 354 4.10 5.71 -4.25
N SER A 355 3.17 6.44 -4.84
CA SER A 355 1.95 5.88 -5.41
C SER A 355 1.72 6.42 -6.81
N VAL A 356 1.32 5.55 -7.74
CA VAL A 356 0.96 5.95 -9.10
C VAL A 356 -0.49 5.59 -9.39
N CYS A 357 -1.28 6.61 -9.70
CA CYS A 357 -2.69 6.46 -10.08
C CYS A 357 -2.90 6.79 -11.56
N CYS A 358 -3.80 6.03 -12.19
CA CYS A 358 -4.33 6.35 -13.50
C CYS A 358 -5.08 7.70 -13.44
N GLY A 359 -4.70 8.64 -14.31
CA GLY A 359 -5.27 9.98 -14.31
C GLY A 359 -6.77 9.97 -14.61
N VAL A 360 -7.26 9.03 -15.43
CA VAL A 360 -8.69 8.95 -15.80
C VAL A 360 -9.50 8.14 -14.79
N SER A 361 -9.17 6.87 -14.54
CA SER A 361 -9.97 5.99 -13.67
C SER A 361 -9.66 6.12 -12.18
N LYS A 362 -8.59 6.85 -11.82
CA LYS A 362 -8.11 7.03 -10.44
C LYS A 362 -7.61 5.75 -9.77
N ILE A 363 -7.58 4.61 -10.47
CA ILE A 363 -7.06 3.34 -9.98
C ILE A 363 -5.56 3.46 -9.74
N MET A 364 -5.12 3.08 -8.54
CA MET A 364 -3.72 3.00 -8.16
C MET A 364 -3.13 1.71 -8.70
N TRP A 365 -2.04 1.78 -9.46
CA TRP A 365 -1.49 0.61 -10.16
C TRP A 365 -0.03 0.32 -9.86
N ARG A 366 0.62 1.19 -9.07
CA ARG A 366 1.94 0.91 -8.53
C ARG A 366 2.16 1.63 -7.22
N ILE A 367 2.83 0.96 -6.30
CA ILE A 367 3.31 1.53 -5.05
C ILE A 367 4.77 1.16 -4.80
N GLU A 368 5.43 1.95 -3.97
CA GLU A 368 6.72 1.62 -3.40
C GLU A 368 6.82 2.20 -2.00
N LEU A 369 7.20 1.37 -1.02
CA LEU A 369 7.42 1.79 0.36
C LEU A 369 8.66 2.68 0.45
N VAL A 370 8.54 3.84 1.08
CA VAL A 370 9.67 4.73 1.33
C VAL A 370 10.44 4.21 2.54
N GLU A 371 11.61 3.63 2.29
CA GLU A 371 12.42 2.96 3.32
C GLU A 371 13.23 3.93 4.19
N GLY A 372 13.42 5.18 3.75
CA GLY A 372 14.14 6.21 4.51
C GLY A 372 15.57 5.80 4.87
N LYS A 373 16.01 6.14 6.08
CA LYS A 373 17.35 5.77 6.60
C LYS A 373 17.49 4.28 6.93
N ASP A 374 16.38 3.57 7.02
CA ASP A 374 16.35 2.13 7.31
C ASP A 374 16.61 1.27 6.08
N ALA A 375 16.69 1.88 4.88
CA ALA A 375 16.98 1.18 3.64
C ALA A 375 18.31 0.39 3.74
N PRO A 376 18.33 -0.91 3.35
CA PRO A 376 19.57 -1.67 3.33
C PRO A 376 20.56 -1.05 2.32
N GLN A 377 21.82 -0.89 2.72
CA GLN A 377 22.85 -0.37 1.80
C GLN A 377 23.05 -1.29 0.58
N GLN A 378 22.80 -2.59 0.73
CA GLN A 378 22.96 -3.61 -0.29
C GLN A 378 21.88 -3.55 -1.38
N THR A 379 20.73 -2.91 -1.12
CA THR A 379 19.63 -2.77 -2.09
C THR A 379 19.65 -1.45 -2.84
N LEU A 380 20.56 -0.53 -2.49
CA LEU A 380 20.76 0.71 -3.24
C LEU A 380 21.33 0.39 -4.63
N SER A 381 20.65 0.86 -5.67
CA SER A 381 21.08 0.59 -7.04
C SER A 381 22.31 1.44 -7.38
N PRO A 382 23.31 0.92 -8.11
CA PRO A 382 24.38 1.73 -8.69
C PRO A 382 23.86 2.88 -9.58
N THR A 383 22.65 2.77 -10.12
CA THR A 383 22.02 3.88 -10.88
C THR A 383 21.61 5.07 -10.01
N ASP A 384 21.40 4.85 -8.70
CA ASP A 384 21.01 5.90 -7.75
C ASP A 384 22.13 6.93 -7.56
N THR A 385 23.39 6.54 -7.79
CA THR A 385 24.56 7.42 -7.64
C THR A 385 24.82 8.29 -8.86
N ASP A 386 24.46 7.84 -10.07
CA ASP A 386 24.83 8.53 -11.32
C ASP A 386 23.81 9.61 -11.74
N THR A 387 22.52 9.42 -11.43
CA THR A 387 21.45 10.34 -11.86
C THR A 387 20.75 11.10 -10.74
N GLY A 388 20.99 10.74 -9.47
CA GLY A 388 20.32 11.31 -8.30
C GLY A 388 19.13 10.47 -7.82
N LYS A 389 18.75 10.66 -6.55
CA LYS A 389 17.72 9.88 -5.85
C LYS A 389 16.33 10.04 -6.49
N THR A 390 15.93 11.27 -6.80
CA THR A 390 14.62 11.57 -7.38
C THR A 390 14.51 11.01 -8.80
N VAL A 391 15.56 11.16 -9.60
CA VAL A 391 15.58 10.67 -11.00
C VAL A 391 15.50 9.15 -11.03
N SER A 392 16.27 8.47 -10.18
CA SER A 392 16.30 7.01 -10.14
C SER A 392 14.98 6.42 -9.62
N LEU A 393 14.36 7.07 -8.64
CA LEU A 393 13.01 6.78 -8.18
C LEU A 393 11.99 6.88 -9.32
N LEU A 394 11.98 8.00 -10.07
CA LEU A 394 11.06 8.20 -11.18
C LEU A 394 11.23 7.11 -12.26
N LEU A 395 12.47 6.78 -12.62
CA LEU A 395 12.76 5.72 -13.59
C LEU A 395 12.27 4.37 -13.08
N ARG A 396 12.57 4.01 -11.83
CA ARG A 396 12.16 2.73 -11.22
C ARG A 396 10.64 2.60 -11.18
N MET A 397 9.93 3.62 -10.71
CA MET A 397 8.46 3.65 -10.60
C MET A 397 7.75 3.68 -11.95
N LEU A 398 8.33 4.29 -12.98
CA LEU A 398 7.64 4.54 -14.25
C LEU A 398 8.10 3.67 -15.42
N THR A 399 9.14 2.84 -15.22
CA THR A 399 9.62 1.87 -16.23
C THR A 399 8.52 1.04 -16.91
N PRO A 400 7.43 0.59 -16.24
CA PRO A 400 6.33 -0.15 -16.89
C PRO A 400 5.60 0.64 -18.00
N LEU A 401 5.76 1.97 -18.04
CA LEU A 401 5.17 2.84 -19.07
C LEU A 401 6.12 3.11 -20.25
N ARG A 402 7.35 2.56 -20.21
CA ARG A 402 8.39 2.78 -21.22
C ARG A 402 7.89 2.53 -22.63
N GLY A 403 8.20 3.46 -23.53
CA GLY A 403 7.87 3.37 -24.95
C GLY A 403 6.40 3.54 -25.31
N ARG A 404 5.51 3.84 -24.35
CA ARG A 404 4.05 3.94 -24.61
C ARG A 404 3.56 5.35 -24.95
N GLY A 405 4.42 6.37 -24.91
CA GLY A 405 4.02 7.76 -25.15
C GLY A 405 2.99 8.28 -24.14
N MET A 406 3.00 7.72 -22.93
CA MET A 406 2.14 8.12 -21.81
C MET A 406 2.66 9.38 -21.13
N VAL A 407 1.77 10.08 -20.43
CA VAL A 407 2.04 11.28 -19.66
C VAL A 407 2.05 10.94 -18.18
N ILE A 408 3.05 11.44 -17.47
CA ILE A 408 3.13 11.46 -16.01
C ILE A 408 3.01 12.89 -15.49
N LEU A 409 2.09 13.09 -14.56
CA LEU A 409 1.93 14.34 -13.84
C LEU A 409 2.59 14.20 -12.48
N LEU A 410 3.42 15.18 -12.14
CA LEU A 410 4.23 15.21 -10.95
C LEU A 410 3.87 16.44 -10.12
N ASN A 411 3.83 16.28 -8.80
CA ASN A 411 3.74 17.39 -7.88
C ASN A 411 5.09 18.15 -7.82
N SER A 412 5.18 19.14 -6.93
CA SER A 412 6.40 19.95 -6.78
C SER A 412 7.56 19.25 -6.06
N CYS A 413 7.34 18.15 -5.32
CA CYS A 413 8.45 17.43 -4.67
C CYS A 413 9.26 16.60 -5.67
N PHE A 414 8.66 16.21 -6.80
CA PHE A 414 9.34 15.52 -7.92
C PHE A 414 9.76 16.47 -9.06
N CYS A 415 9.74 17.79 -8.85
CA CYS A 415 10.08 18.78 -9.88
C CYS A 415 11.61 18.88 -10.10
N VAL A 416 12.15 17.95 -10.90
CA VAL A 416 13.57 17.90 -11.27
C VAL A 416 13.70 17.75 -12.79
N LEU A 417 14.24 18.76 -13.49
CA LEU A 417 14.31 18.78 -14.96
C LEU A 417 15.00 17.55 -15.52
N LYS A 418 16.15 17.18 -14.95
CA LYS A 418 16.89 15.98 -15.34
C LYS A 418 16.01 14.72 -15.31
N GLY A 419 15.12 14.59 -14.32
CA GLY A 419 14.17 13.48 -14.23
C GLY A 419 13.18 13.46 -15.40
N LEU A 420 12.61 14.61 -15.76
CA LEU A 420 11.71 14.71 -16.92
C LEU A 420 12.45 14.37 -18.23
N ILE A 421 13.71 14.78 -18.37
CA ILE A 421 14.54 14.45 -19.53
C ILE A 421 14.84 12.96 -19.62
N GLU A 422 15.22 12.30 -18.52
CA GLU A 422 15.47 10.84 -18.53
C GLU A 422 14.19 10.04 -18.82
N LEU A 423 13.04 10.46 -18.27
CA LEU A 423 11.74 9.88 -18.64
C LEU A 423 11.46 10.03 -20.15
N ARG A 424 11.76 11.21 -20.71
CA ARG A 424 11.56 11.47 -22.14
C ARG A 424 12.43 10.60 -23.04
N LYS A 425 13.66 10.27 -22.61
CA LYS A 425 14.57 9.34 -23.31
C LYS A 425 14.02 7.91 -23.37
N ILE A 426 13.20 7.49 -22.39
CA ILE A 426 12.53 6.19 -22.39
C ILE A 426 11.08 6.24 -22.91
N GLY A 427 10.68 7.32 -23.57
CA GLY A 427 9.38 7.44 -24.23
C GLY A 427 8.20 7.76 -23.30
N ILE A 428 8.48 8.35 -22.13
CA ILE A 428 7.48 8.85 -21.18
C ILE A 428 7.51 10.37 -21.20
N PHE A 429 6.37 11.00 -21.39
CA PHE A 429 6.24 12.45 -21.27
C PHE A 429 5.92 12.80 -19.82
N ALA A 430 6.44 13.92 -19.33
CA ALA A 430 6.20 14.34 -17.95
C ALA A 430 5.91 15.84 -17.87
N SER A 431 5.12 16.23 -16.86
CA SER A 431 4.91 17.61 -16.45
C SER A 431 4.91 17.70 -14.92
N ALA A 432 5.66 18.66 -14.38
CA ALA A 432 5.81 18.87 -12.95
C ALA A 432 5.47 20.31 -12.53
N VAL A 433 4.86 20.47 -11.36
CA VAL A 433 4.58 21.79 -10.79
C VAL A 433 5.87 22.44 -10.31
N ILE A 434 6.16 23.65 -10.80
CA ILE A 434 7.28 24.44 -10.34
C ILE A 434 6.85 25.25 -9.13
N LYS A 435 7.54 25.08 -8.00
CA LYS A 435 7.41 25.95 -6.83
C LYS A 435 8.79 26.41 -6.36
N LYS A 436 8.87 27.68 -5.94
CA LYS A 436 10.04 28.17 -5.20
C LYS A 436 9.98 27.56 -3.81
N LYS A 437 11.01 26.81 -3.46
CA LYS A 437 11.26 26.34 -2.09
C LYS A 437 12.30 27.27 -1.48
N ARG A 438 13.34 26.74 -0.83
CA ARG A 438 14.55 27.53 -0.55
C ARG A 438 15.20 28.08 -1.82
N PHE A 439 15.12 27.31 -2.91
CA PHE A 439 15.62 27.68 -4.23
C PHE A 439 14.53 27.41 -5.28
N TRP A 440 14.64 28.05 -6.44
CA TRP A 440 13.93 27.58 -7.63
C TRP A 440 14.50 26.23 -8.07
N PRO A 441 13.71 25.34 -8.70
CA PRO A 441 14.24 24.14 -9.31
C PRO A 441 15.39 24.47 -10.27
N LYS A 442 16.36 23.56 -10.38
CA LYS A 442 17.53 23.77 -11.24
C LYS A 442 17.07 24.00 -12.68
N HIS A 443 17.75 24.93 -13.37
CA HIS A 443 17.41 25.41 -14.73
C HIS A 443 16.10 26.22 -14.85
N VAL A 444 15.45 26.56 -13.73
CA VAL A 444 14.23 27.37 -13.75
C VAL A 444 14.51 28.79 -13.27
N PRO A 445 14.51 29.79 -14.17
CA PRO A 445 14.66 31.20 -13.81
C PRO A 445 13.33 31.79 -13.30
N GLY A 446 12.82 31.26 -12.18
CA GLY A 446 11.46 31.53 -11.73
C GLY A 446 11.15 33.00 -11.43
N ASP A 447 12.13 33.76 -10.89
CA ASP A 447 11.95 35.20 -10.63
C ASP A 447 11.78 35.99 -11.94
N MET A 448 12.54 35.65 -13.00
CA MET A 448 12.38 36.23 -14.33
C MET A 448 11.04 35.83 -14.97
N MET A 449 10.57 34.60 -14.74
CA MET A 449 9.26 34.17 -15.21
C MET A 449 8.13 34.96 -14.51
N ASP A 450 8.27 35.23 -13.21
CA ASP A 450 7.33 36.06 -12.46
C ASP A 450 7.33 37.51 -12.95
N GLU A 451 8.51 38.10 -13.18
CA GLU A 451 8.63 39.43 -13.75
C GLU A 451 7.97 39.52 -15.15
N HIS A 452 8.25 38.55 -16.03
CA HIS A 452 7.67 38.47 -17.37
C HIS A 452 6.13 38.41 -17.35
N MET A 453 5.56 37.68 -16.40
CA MET A 453 4.11 37.50 -16.29
C MET A 453 3.42 38.59 -15.45
N SER A 454 4.17 39.44 -14.75
CA SER A 454 3.61 40.45 -13.84
C SER A 454 2.68 41.47 -14.52
N THR A 455 2.93 41.77 -15.79
CA THR A 455 2.16 42.75 -16.59
C THR A 455 1.05 42.12 -17.43
N LYS A 456 0.89 40.79 -17.37
CA LYS A 456 -0.09 40.03 -18.15
C LYS A 456 -1.46 40.02 -17.47
N GLN A 457 -2.51 39.77 -18.26
CA GLN A 457 -3.86 39.63 -17.74
C GLN A 457 -4.08 38.22 -17.18
N VAL A 458 -5.00 38.07 -16.23
CA VAL A 458 -5.39 36.75 -15.72
C VAL A 458 -5.88 35.86 -16.86
N GLY A 459 -5.32 34.65 -16.95
CA GLY A 459 -5.56 33.69 -18.02
C GLY A 459 -4.55 33.76 -19.17
N ASP A 460 -3.72 34.80 -19.24
CA ASP A 460 -2.62 34.86 -20.21
C ASP A 460 -1.59 33.76 -19.91
N VAL A 461 -1.06 33.18 -20.98
CA VAL A 461 -0.08 32.10 -20.96
C VAL A 461 1.13 32.45 -21.81
N ASP A 462 2.29 31.93 -21.41
CA ASP A 462 3.50 31.94 -22.23
C ASP A 462 4.37 30.71 -21.91
N SER A 463 5.47 30.55 -22.63
CA SER A 463 6.44 29.47 -22.41
C SER A 463 7.87 29.98 -22.59
N LEU A 464 8.75 29.51 -21.71
CA LEU A 464 10.20 29.63 -21.86
C LEU A 464 10.75 28.26 -22.26
N LYS A 465 11.18 28.12 -23.52
CA LYS A 465 11.67 26.83 -24.05
C LYS A 465 13.16 26.68 -23.84
N GLY A 466 13.60 25.44 -23.65
CA GLY A 466 15.01 25.09 -23.53
C GLY A 466 15.31 23.70 -24.07
N LYS A 467 16.58 23.31 -23.96
CA LYS A 467 17.06 21.99 -24.37
C LYS A 467 18.11 21.50 -23.39
N LEU A 468 17.94 20.28 -22.89
CA LEU A 468 18.88 19.62 -21.99
C LEU A 468 19.16 18.20 -22.52
N ASP A 469 20.43 17.82 -22.64
CA ASP A 469 20.87 16.53 -23.18
C ASP A 469 20.22 16.14 -24.53
N GLY A 470 20.08 17.10 -25.44
CA GLY A 470 19.46 16.84 -26.73
C GLY A 470 17.92 16.85 -26.72
N VAL A 471 17.28 16.92 -25.55
CA VAL A 471 15.83 16.82 -25.39
C VAL A 471 15.23 18.21 -25.10
N SER A 472 14.21 18.57 -25.87
CA SER A 472 13.47 19.82 -25.67
C SER A 472 12.52 19.75 -24.48
N TYR A 473 12.40 20.86 -23.77
CA TYR A 473 11.42 21.08 -22.71
C TYR A 473 10.86 22.50 -22.76
N ASP A 474 9.73 22.70 -22.09
CA ASP A 474 9.04 23.97 -21.96
C ASP A 474 8.80 24.26 -20.47
N LEU A 475 9.08 25.50 -20.06
CA LEU A 475 8.63 26.06 -18.79
C LEU A 475 7.41 26.93 -19.07
N PHE A 476 6.23 26.32 -18.94
CA PHE A 476 4.95 26.99 -19.15
C PHE A 476 4.63 27.88 -17.95
N CYS A 477 4.13 29.08 -18.22
CA CYS A 477 3.63 30.00 -17.21
C CYS A 477 2.24 30.53 -17.57
N MET A 478 1.39 30.69 -16.56
CA MET A 478 0.07 31.25 -16.69
C MET A 478 -0.17 32.24 -15.56
N LYS A 479 -0.70 33.42 -15.90
CA LYS A 479 -1.08 34.42 -14.92
C LYS A 479 -2.40 34.02 -14.26
N ASP A 480 -2.38 33.79 -12.95
CA ASP A 480 -3.60 33.74 -12.11
C ASP A 480 -3.72 35.06 -11.32
N THR A 481 -4.73 35.18 -10.45
CA THR A 481 -5.07 36.43 -9.75
C THR A 481 -3.87 37.05 -9.02
N ASN A 482 -3.20 36.27 -8.16
CA ASN A 482 -2.11 36.78 -7.32
C ASN A 482 -0.74 36.28 -7.79
N ASP A 483 -0.69 35.12 -8.43
CA ASP A 483 0.54 34.38 -8.67
C ASP A 483 0.65 33.94 -10.14
N THR A 484 1.87 33.60 -10.54
CA THR A 484 2.13 32.92 -11.81
C THR A 484 2.20 31.42 -11.56
N ILE A 485 1.25 30.66 -12.11
CA ILE A 485 1.29 29.20 -12.11
C ILE A 485 2.35 28.76 -13.13
N LYS A 486 3.27 27.89 -12.71
CA LYS A 486 4.40 27.44 -13.52
C LYS A 486 4.45 25.91 -13.60
N LEU A 487 4.63 25.39 -14.80
CA LEU A 487 4.80 23.96 -15.06
C LEU A 487 6.06 23.75 -15.90
N MET A 488 6.89 22.79 -15.52
CA MET A 488 7.96 22.28 -16.37
C MET A 488 7.45 21.04 -17.09
N SER A 489 7.61 20.97 -18.41
CA SER A 489 7.04 19.87 -19.17
C SER A 489 7.87 19.49 -20.40
N THR A 490 7.82 18.21 -20.77
CA THR A 490 8.35 17.69 -22.04
C THR A 490 7.26 17.54 -23.11
N TYR A 491 6.03 18.01 -22.82
CA TYR A 491 4.88 17.94 -23.71
C TYR A 491 3.89 19.08 -23.49
N GLY A 492 2.94 19.22 -24.41
CA GLY A 492 1.80 20.11 -24.30
C GLY A 492 1.81 21.22 -25.33
N SER A 493 0.78 22.05 -25.24
CA SER A 493 0.46 23.11 -26.19
C SER A 493 -0.15 24.30 -25.46
N LEU A 494 0.18 25.51 -25.89
CA LEU A 494 -0.49 26.75 -25.44
C LEU A 494 -1.83 26.99 -26.15
N VAL A 495 -2.33 26.01 -26.91
CA VAL A 495 -3.66 26.05 -27.50
C VAL A 495 -4.63 25.28 -26.60
N PRO A 496 -5.70 25.93 -26.09
CA PRO A 496 -6.75 25.24 -25.34
C PRO A 496 -7.40 24.13 -26.17
N SER A 497 -7.80 23.04 -25.51
CA SER A 497 -8.65 22.03 -26.15
C SER A 497 -10.01 22.62 -26.50
N GLN A 498 -10.66 22.10 -27.55
CA GLN A 498 -12.06 22.46 -27.87
C GLN A 498 -12.98 22.18 -26.67
N ASP A 499 -12.71 21.10 -25.95
CA ASP A 499 -13.46 20.67 -24.76
C ASP A 499 -12.92 21.26 -23.44
N ALA A 500 -12.02 22.25 -23.51
CA ALA A 500 -11.49 22.88 -22.29
C ALA A 500 -12.60 23.66 -21.58
N THR A 501 -12.71 23.41 -20.27
CA THR A 501 -13.65 24.09 -19.39
C THR A 501 -13.27 25.56 -19.25
N GLU A 502 -14.27 26.44 -19.30
CA GLU A 502 -14.07 27.85 -18.98
C GLU A 502 -13.88 28.03 -17.47
N ASN A 503 -12.84 28.77 -17.10
CA ASN A 503 -12.55 29.17 -15.74
C ASN A 503 -12.88 30.64 -15.57
N VAL A 504 -13.35 30.99 -14.37
CA VAL A 504 -13.71 32.35 -14.02
C VAL A 504 -12.94 32.78 -12.78
N ARG A 505 -12.42 34.01 -12.81
CA ARG A 505 -11.77 34.68 -11.67
C ARG A 505 -12.36 36.07 -11.49
N TYR A 506 -12.56 36.47 -10.25
CA TYR A 506 -12.95 37.83 -9.91
C TYR A 506 -11.70 38.64 -9.59
N VAL A 507 -11.44 39.69 -10.38
CA VAL A 507 -10.25 40.54 -10.26
C VAL A 507 -10.68 41.99 -10.39
N ASP A 508 -10.35 42.82 -9.42
CA ASP A 508 -10.61 44.27 -9.42
C ASP A 508 -12.06 44.68 -9.74
N GLY A 509 -13.04 43.88 -9.32
CA GLY A 509 -14.45 44.15 -9.58
C GLY A 509 -15.01 43.52 -10.86
N GLU A 510 -14.17 42.85 -11.65
CA GLU A 510 -14.55 42.25 -12.94
C GLU A 510 -14.40 40.73 -12.94
N MET A 511 -15.29 40.05 -13.68
CA MET A 511 -15.16 38.63 -13.97
C MET A 511 -14.28 38.43 -15.21
N LYS A 512 -13.16 37.73 -15.06
CA LYS A 512 -12.27 37.32 -16.14
C LYS A 512 -12.53 35.86 -16.49
N HIS A 513 -12.78 35.62 -17.77
CA HIS A 513 -13.09 34.29 -18.34
C HIS A 513 -11.92 33.83 -19.20
N PHE A 514 -11.44 32.62 -18.98
CA PHE A 514 -10.35 32.04 -19.77
C PHE A 514 -10.40 30.52 -19.74
N LYS A 515 -9.66 29.86 -20.63
CA LYS A 515 -9.55 28.41 -20.68
C LYS A 515 -8.11 28.00 -20.39
N TYR A 516 -7.95 26.94 -19.60
CA TYR A 516 -6.63 26.37 -19.40
C TYR A 516 -6.09 25.80 -20.72
N THR A 517 -4.82 26.05 -20.98
CA THR A 517 -4.09 25.35 -22.04
C THR A 517 -3.69 23.96 -21.57
N GLU A 518 -3.28 23.11 -22.50
CA GLU A 518 -3.22 21.66 -22.28
C GLU A 518 -2.38 21.22 -21.05
N PRO A 519 -1.18 21.77 -20.78
CA PRO A 519 -0.43 21.43 -19.56
C PRO A 519 -1.23 21.71 -18.28
N PHE A 520 -1.84 22.90 -18.18
CA PHE A 520 -2.60 23.32 -16.99
C PHE A 520 -3.92 22.57 -16.85
N GLU A 521 -4.64 22.34 -17.94
CA GLU A 521 -5.89 21.55 -17.92
C GLU A 521 -5.59 20.11 -17.49
N ASN A 522 -4.54 19.49 -18.03
CA ASN A 522 -4.16 18.14 -17.65
C ASN A 522 -3.75 18.06 -16.18
N HIS A 523 -2.96 19.01 -15.69
CA HIS A 523 -2.60 19.08 -14.29
C HIS A 523 -3.84 19.21 -13.40
N ASN A 524 -4.72 20.16 -13.69
CA ASN A 524 -5.96 20.39 -12.92
C ASN A 524 -6.89 19.17 -12.94
N ARG A 525 -7.04 18.50 -14.09
CA ARG A 525 -7.99 17.39 -14.26
C ARG A 525 -7.48 16.04 -13.73
N TYR A 526 -6.17 15.80 -13.83
CA TYR A 526 -5.59 14.48 -13.59
C TYR A 526 -4.49 14.44 -12.52
N GLY A 527 -3.94 15.59 -12.13
CA GLY A 527 -2.84 15.71 -11.17
C GLY A 527 -3.18 15.34 -9.73
N HIS A 528 -4.47 15.24 -9.39
CA HIS A 528 -4.93 14.90 -8.03
C HIS A 528 -5.39 13.44 -7.91
N ALA A 529 -4.95 12.55 -8.82
CA ALA A 529 -5.49 11.20 -8.86
C ALA A 529 -5.12 10.34 -7.63
N VAL A 530 -3.91 10.53 -7.09
CA VAL A 530 -3.46 9.86 -5.85
C VAL A 530 -4.22 10.43 -4.65
N ASP A 531 -4.37 11.75 -4.55
CA ASP A 531 -5.14 12.40 -3.48
C ASP A 531 -6.61 11.93 -3.46
N HIS A 532 -7.25 11.85 -4.63
CA HIS A 532 -8.61 11.31 -4.72
C HIS A 532 -8.71 9.88 -4.22
N HIS A 533 -7.72 9.04 -4.53
CA HIS A 533 -7.70 7.65 -4.06
C HIS A 533 -7.50 7.59 -2.54
N ASN A 534 -6.52 8.34 -2.01
CA ASN A 534 -6.28 8.47 -0.57
C ASN A 534 -7.50 9.00 0.18
N ASN A 535 -8.21 9.99 -0.36
CA ASN A 535 -9.42 10.53 0.25
C ASN A 535 -10.53 9.49 0.36
N ILE A 536 -10.67 8.58 -0.61
CA ILE A 536 -11.63 7.47 -0.52
C ILE A 536 -11.15 6.45 0.52
N ARG A 537 -9.86 6.08 0.49
CA ARG A 537 -9.26 5.14 1.45
C ARG A 537 -9.45 5.58 2.91
N HIS A 538 -9.31 6.88 3.16
CA HIS A 538 -9.47 7.49 4.49
C HIS A 538 -10.90 8.00 4.75
N SER A 539 -11.84 7.86 3.82
CA SER A 539 -13.20 8.36 4.00
C SER A 539 -13.93 7.59 5.10
N ASP A 540 -14.46 8.33 6.07
CA ASP A 540 -15.19 7.86 7.25
C ASP A 540 -14.42 6.92 8.19
N ILE A 541 -14.16 5.68 7.76
CA ILE A 541 -13.62 4.58 8.57
C ILE A 541 -12.48 3.94 7.77
N SER A 542 -11.25 4.10 8.23
CA SER A 542 -10.09 3.49 7.58
C SER A 542 -9.98 2.01 7.97
N LEU A 543 -9.72 1.14 6.98
CA LEU A 543 -9.43 -0.28 7.24
C LEU A 543 -8.14 -0.42 8.07
N GLU A 544 -7.14 0.42 7.80
CA GLU A 544 -5.89 0.45 8.54
C GLU A 544 -6.15 0.79 10.01
N GLU A 545 -6.90 1.86 10.29
CA GLU A 545 -7.22 2.23 11.68
C GLU A 545 -8.08 1.18 12.39
N THR A 546 -9.01 0.53 11.67
CA THR A 546 -9.82 -0.57 12.20
C THR A 546 -8.96 -1.76 12.59
N TRP A 547 -7.95 -2.07 11.77
CA TRP A 547 -6.98 -3.14 12.02
C TRP A 547 -5.94 -2.68 13.04
N ALA A 548 -6.35 -2.59 14.31
CA ALA A 548 -5.46 -2.35 15.43
C ALA A 548 -4.46 -3.50 15.58
N THR A 549 -3.18 -3.18 15.51
CA THR A 549 -2.06 -4.13 15.57
C THR A 549 -0.80 -3.44 16.11
N ASP A 550 0.06 -4.22 16.77
CA ASP A 550 1.41 -3.86 17.21
C ASP A 550 2.49 -4.37 16.24
N ARG A 551 2.10 -5.16 15.22
CA ARG A 551 2.96 -5.66 14.15
C ARG A 551 2.84 -4.79 12.90
N TRP A 552 3.89 -4.04 12.58
CA TRP A 552 3.87 -3.12 11.45
C TRP A 552 3.64 -3.83 10.11
N GLU A 553 4.03 -5.11 9.96
CA GLU A 553 3.77 -5.85 8.72
C GLU A 553 2.27 -6.06 8.48
N ASP A 554 1.48 -6.24 9.54
CA ASP A 554 0.02 -6.36 9.44
C ASP A 554 -0.59 -5.02 9.01
N ARG A 555 0.03 -3.89 9.39
CA ARG A 555 -0.35 -2.56 8.88
C ARG A 555 -0.09 -2.43 7.39
N VAL A 556 1.04 -2.93 6.88
CA VAL A 556 1.32 -2.96 5.42
C VAL A 556 0.30 -3.81 4.68
N PHE A 557 -0.07 -4.97 5.22
CA PHE A 557 -1.11 -5.80 4.61
C PHE A 557 -2.48 -5.12 4.62
N ALA A 558 -2.85 -4.46 5.73
CA ALA A 558 -4.07 -3.67 5.81
C ALA A 558 -4.09 -2.51 4.79
N PHE A 559 -2.96 -1.82 4.60
CA PHE A 559 -2.80 -0.79 3.57
C PHE A 559 -3.04 -1.36 2.16
N ILE A 560 -2.43 -2.51 1.84
CA ILE A 560 -2.59 -3.17 0.53
C ILE A 560 -4.05 -3.61 0.30
N LEU A 561 -4.72 -4.13 1.33
CA LEU A 561 -6.15 -4.45 1.25
C LEU A 561 -7.00 -3.20 1.03
N ALA A 562 -6.68 -2.10 1.71
CA ALA A 562 -7.41 -0.84 1.59
C ALA A 562 -7.27 -0.24 0.18
N ILE A 563 -6.07 -0.21 -0.40
CA ILE A 563 -5.89 0.30 -1.77
C ILE A 563 -6.53 -0.63 -2.81
N THR A 564 -6.55 -1.94 -2.55
CA THR A 564 -7.23 -2.94 -3.40
C THR A 564 -8.74 -2.77 -3.37
N GLU A 565 -9.32 -2.51 -2.20
CA GLU A 565 -10.74 -2.19 -2.04
C GLU A 565 -11.12 -0.94 -2.83
N VAL A 566 -10.35 0.15 -2.71
CA VAL A 566 -10.59 1.39 -3.45
C VAL A 566 -10.44 1.17 -4.96
N ASN A 567 -9.44 0.40 -5.39
CA ASN A 567 -9.27 0.02 -6.80
C ASN A 567 -10.50 -0.72 -7.35
N ALA A 568 -11.02 -1.69 -6.60
CA ALA A 568 -12.22 -2.45 -6.98
C ALA A 568 -13.46 -1.55 -7.07
N TYR A 569 -13.63 -0.63 -6.11
CA TYR A 569 -14.71 0.37 -6.14
C TYR A 569 -14.61 1.31 -7.35
N LEU A 570 -13.43 1.85 -7.63
CA LEU A 570 -13.19 2.72 -8.78
C LEU A 570 -13.38 1.98 -10.11
N ALA A 571 -12.94 0.73 -10.19
CA ALA A 571 -13.15 -0.12 -11.35
C ALA A 571 -14.64 -0.43 -11.58
N MET A 572 -15.41 -0.72 -10.52
CA MET A 572 -16.86 -0.88 -10.61
C MET A 572 -17.49 0.38 -11.22
N ARG A 573 -17.13 1.56 -10.70
CA ARG A 573 -17.68 2.83 -11.20
C ARG A 573 -17.30 3.12 -12.64
N TYR A 574 -16.08 2.75 -13.05
CA TYR A 574 -15.57 3.06 -14.39
C TYR A 574 -16.00 2.04 -15.46
N PHE A 575 -15.89 0.74 -15.18
CA PHE A 575 -16.06 -0.33 -16.17
C PHE A 575 -17.45 -1.00 -16.14
N VAL A 576 -18.05 -1.14 -14.95
CA VAL A 576 -19.38 -1.75 -14.80
C VAL A 576 -20.46 -0.70 -15.01
N GLY A 577 -20.24 0.51 -14.49
CA GLY A 577 -21.23 1.58 -14.52
C GLY A 577 -22.35 1.35 -13.51
N GLN A 578 -23.37 2.21 -13.56
CA GLN A 578 -24.59 2.09 -12.76
C GLN A 578 -25.76 1.72 -13.66
N CYS A 579 -26.58 0.76 -13.25
CA CYS A 579 -27.81 0.43 -13.96
C CYS A 579 -28.96 1.35 -13.52
N GLY A 580 -29.48 2.15 -14.46
CA GLY A 580 -30.69 2.97 -14.30
C GLY A 580 -30.48 4.27 -13.52
N ASP A 581 -31.58 4.89 -13.09
CA ASP A 581 -31.62 6.20 -12.41
C ASP A 581 -31.25 6.14 -10.91
N LYS A 582 -30.67 5.03 -10.43
CA LYS A 582 -30.29 4.91 -9.02
C LYS A 582 -29.08 5.78 -8.72
N ALA A 583 -29.08 6.40 -7.54
CA ALA A 583 -27.92 7.11 -7.04
C ALA A 583 -26.66 6.22 -7.03
N PRO A 584 -25.46 6.79 -7.26
CA PRO A 584 -24.22 6.07 -7.12
C PRO A 584 -24.08 5.35 -5.78
N MET A 585 -23.73 4.06 -5.83
CA MET A 585 -23.31 3.33 -4.64
C MET A 585 -22.14 4.08 -4.00
N THR A 586 -22.27 4.38 -2.72
CA THR A 586 -21.23 4.99 -1.89
C THR A 586 -20.12 3.98 -1.59
N PHE A 587 -18.95 4.46 -1.18
CA PHE A 587 -17.85 3.58 -0.81
C PHE A 587 -18.17 2.70 0.40
N LEU A 588 -18.87 3.24 1.41
CA LEU A 588 -19.30 2.46 2.58
C LEU A 588 -20.31 1.36 2.21
N GLU A 589 -21.24 1.64 1.30
CA GLU A 589 -22.15 0.60 0.78
C GLU A 589 -21.38 -0.48 0.01
N PHE A 590 -20.42 -0.08 -0.82
CA PHE A 590 -19.55 -1.02 -1.53
C PHE A 590 -18.80 -1.92 -0.54
N ARG A 591 -18.18 -1.37 0.50
CA ARG A 591 -17.48 -2.11 1.56
C ARG A 591 -18.40 -3.13 2.22
N ARG A 592 -19.62 -2.75 2.60
CA ARG A 592 -20.59 -3.67 3.22
C ARG A 592 -20.97 -4.82 2.30
N GLN A 593 -21.14 -4.55 1.00
CA GLN A 593 -21.41 -5.61 0.01
C GLN A 593 -20.19 -6.49 -0.22
N LEU A 594 -18.97 -5.93 -0.24
CA LEU A 594 -17.73 -6.67 -0.33
C LEU A 594 -17.55 -7.59 0.89
N ALA A 595 -17.72 -7.06 2.11
CA ALA A 595 -17.68 -7.81 3.35
C ALA A 595 -18.66 -8.99 3.33
N LYS A 596 -19.91 -8.75 2.92
CA LYS A 596 -20.90 -9.81 2.73
C LYS A 596 -20.44 -10.88 1.75
N ALA A 597 -19.91 -10.47 0.59
CA ALA A 597 -19.48 -11.41 -0.44
C ALA A 597 -18.24 -12.22 -0.02
N LEU A 598 -17.35 -11.63 0.76
CA LEU A 598 -16.18 -12.30 1.36
C LEU A 598 -16.58 -13.27 2.47
N ILE A 599 -17.52 -12.91 3.36
CA ILE A 599 -17.99 -13.78 4.45
C ILE A 599 -18.71 -15.04 3.90
N HIS A 600 -19.47 -14.87 2.82
CA HIS A 600 -20.28 -15.91 2.18
C HIS A 600 -19.70 -16.34 0.82
N ASN A 601 -18.38 -16.29 0.68
CA ASN A 601 -17.72 -16.59 -0.58
C ASN A 601 -17.93 -18.06 -1.02
N ASN A 602 -17.85 -18.30 -2.31
CA ASN A 602 -18.04 -19.62 -2.92
C ASN A 602 -16.82 -20.56 -2.81
N HIS A 603 -15.76 -20.16 -2.10
CA HIS A 603 -14.57 -20.98 -1.84
C HIS A 603 -14.64 -21.67 -0.47
N LEU A 604 -15.72 -21.49 0.29
CA LEU A 604 -15.94 -22.19 1.55
C LEU A 604 -16.20 -23.67 1.30
N VAL A 605 -15.47 -24.54 2.01
CA VAL A 605 -15.74 -25.98 2.02
C VAL A 605 -17.01 -26.24 2.83
N GLU A 606 -17.95 -26.98 2.25
CA GLU A 606 -19.10 -27.49 3.00
C GLU A 606 -18.59 -28.53 4.01
N THR A 607 -18.50 -28.17 5.30
CA THR A 607 -18.22 -29.13 6.36
C THR A 607 -19.51 -29.83 6.80
N GLU A 608 -19.45 -31.14 7.06
CA GLU A 608 -20.61 -31.96 7.41
C GLU A 608 -21.36 -31.48 8.67
N GLU A 609 -20.70 -30.72 9.55
CA GLU A 609 -21.22 -30.18 10.81
C GLU A 609 -22.17 -28.97 10.62
N ALA A 610 -22.09 -28.25 9.49
CA ALA A 610 -22.99 -27.12 9.20
C ALA A 610 -24.44 -27.56 8.87
N ASN A 611 -24.68 -28.87 8.72
CA ASN A 611 -26.00 -29.43 8.37
C ASN A 611 -27.00 -29.50 9.53
N ASN A 612 -26.59 -29.23 10.78
CA ASN A 612 -27.49 -29.30 11.93
C ASN A 612 -28.13 -27.96 12.30
N ASP A 613 -27.41 -26.83 12.17
CA ASP A 613 -27.96 -25.50 12.49
C ASP A 613 -28.69 -24.84 11.30
N GLU A 614 -28.38 -25.23 10.06
CA GLU A 614 -29.12 -24.73 8.88
C GLU A 614 -30.52 -25.34 8.70
N LYS A 615 -30.90 -26.37 9.46
CA LYS A 615 -32.22 -27.02 9.29
C LYS A 615 -33.41 -26.17 9.74
N GLN A 616 -33.19 -25.04 10.44
CA GLN A 616 -34.27 -24.11 10.78
C GLN A 616 -34.47 -22.96 9.77
N ASP A 617 -33.51 -22.69 8.87
CA ASP A 617 -33.60 -21.58 7.89
C ASP A 617 -33.74 -22.06 6.42
N ARG A 618 -33.77 -23.39 6.21
CA ARG A 618 -33.85 -24.06 4.89
C ARG A 618 -35.24 -24.11 4.26
N THR A 619 -36.14 -23.16 4.55
CA THR A 619 -37.41 -23.01 3.81
C THR A 619 -37.36 -21.98 2.67
N LEU A 620 -36.24 -21.26 2.46
CA LEU A 620 -36.24 -20.16 1.49
C LEU A 620 -35.14 -20.14 0.42
N HIS A 621 -34.12 -20.99 0.44
CA HIS A 621 -33.06 -20.98 -0.59
C HIS A 621 -32.79 -22.36 -1.18
N GLN A 622 -33.50 -22.71 -2.26
CA GLN A 622 -33.04 -23.74 -3.19
C GLN A 622 -32.62 -23.13 -4.53
N SER A 623 -31.31 -23.32 -4.78
CA SER A 623 -30.59 -23.43 -6.05
C SER A 623 -30.54 -22.23 -7.02
N LYS A 624 -29.36 -21.64 -7.13
CA LYS A 624 -28.80 -21.20 -8.42
C LYS A 624 -27.53 -22.01 -8.68
N LYS A 625 -27.67 -23.14 -9.37
CA LYS A 625 -26.56 -23.84 -10.00
C LYS A 625 -26.09 -23.07 -11.24
N SER A 626 -24.78 -23.13 -11.45
CA SER A 626 -24.00 -22.60 -12.56
C SER A 626 -24.64 -22.83 -13.93
N LYS A 627 -24.62 -21.81 -14.79
CA LYS A 627 -25.02 -21.85 -16.21
C LYS A 627 -23.98 -22.60 -17.03
N THR A 628 -24.03 -23.92 -16.99
CA THR A 628 -23.97 -24.70 -18.24
C THR A 628 -25.37 -24.68 -18.83
N THR A 629 -25.54 -24.53 -20.15
CA THR A 629 -26.85 -24.64 -20.82
C THR A 629 -27.37 -26.06 -20.70
N ASP A 630 -27.86 -26.40 -19.51
CA ASP A 630 -28.55 -27.65 -19.23
C ASP A 630 -29.90 -27.56 -19.93
N HIS A 631 -30.27 -28.61 -20.65
CA HIS A 631 -31.55 -28.76 -21.33
C HIS A 631 -32.53 -29.57 -20.46
N GLY A 632 -32.44 -29.47 -19.13
CA GLY A 632 -33.32 -30.13 -18.18
C GLY A 632 -34.80 -29.80 -18.36
N LYS A 633 -35.68 -30.79 -18.09
CA LYS A 633 -37.13 -30.59 -18.06
C LYS A 633 -37.52 -30.14 -16.66
N GLU A 634 -37.98 -28.92 -16.55
CA GLU A 634 -38.38 -28.33 -15.27
C GLU A 634 -39.90 -28.11 -15.20
N THR A 635 -40.37 -27.86 -13.99
CA THR A 635 -41.76 -27.57 -13.68
C THR A 635 -41.85 -26.20 -13.02
N ALA A 636 -42.75 -25.35 -13.50
CA ALA A 636 -42.87 -23.99 -12.97
C ALA A 636 -43.29 -23.96 -11.49
N PRO A 637 -42.82 -22.96 -10.71
CA PRO A 637 -43.19 -22.77 -9.32
C PRO A 637 -44.71 -22.61 -9.12
N PRO A 638 -45.22 -22.78 -7.88
CA PRO A 638 -46.62 -22.51 -7.59
C PRO A 638 -47.04 -21.08 -7.96
N HIS A 639 -48.27 -20.91 -8.44
CA HIS A 639 -48.85 -19.63 -8.89
C HIS A 639 -48.13 -18.92 -10.05
N ALA A 640 -47.13 -19.56 -10.67
CA ALA A 640 -46.41 -19.00 -11.80
C ALA A 640 -47.33 -18.83 -13.02
N ARG A 641 -47.35 -17.60 -13.56
CA ARG A 641 -48.16 -17.24 -14.74
C ARG A 641 -47.33 -17.19 -16.02
N MET A 642 -46.16 -16.56 -15.96
CA MET A 642 -45.23 -16.43 -17.07
C MET A 642 -43.83 -16.10 -16.52
N TYR A 643 -42.82 -16.12 -17.39
CA TYR A 643 -41.46 -15.68 -17.10
C TYR A 643 -41.17 -14.43 -17.92
N ASP A 644 -40.64 -13.37 -17.29
CA ASP A 644 -40.40 -12.07 -17.93
C ASP A 644 -38.98 -11.90 -18.52
N GLY A 645 -38.15 -12.92 -18.39
CA GLY A 645 -36.74 -12.91 -18.83
C GLY A 645 -35.74 -12.84 -17.67
N LEU A 646 -36.19 -12.45 -16.46
CA LEU A 646 -35.39 -12.42 -15.24
C LEU A 646 -36.04 -13.24 -14.12
N ASN A 647 -37.35 -13.12 -13.93
CA ASN A 647 -38.10 -13.70 -12.82
C ASN A 647 -39.40 -14.38 -13.27
N TRP A 648 -39.90 -15.30 -12.42
CA TRP A 648 -41.26 -15.79 -12.52
C TRP A 648 -42.24 -14.72 -12.08
N VAL A 649 -43.23 -14.42 -12.92
CA VAL A 649 -44.37 -13.57 -12.59
C VAL A 649 -45.44 -14.44 -11.94
N TYR A 650 -45.73 -14.18 -10.67
CA TYR A 650 -46.75 -14.87 -9.89
C TYR A 650 -48.11 -14.18 -10.07
N GLY A 651 -49.17 -14.97 -10.25
CA GLY A 651 -50.52 -14.44 -10.47
C GLY A 651 -51.49 -15.42 -11.13
N ALA A 652 -51.15 -16.71 -11.18
CA ALA A 652 -52.08 -17.75 -11.59
C ALA A 652 -53.10 -18.01 -10.48
N LYS A 653 -54.38 -18.18 -10.87
CA LYS A 653 -55.49 -18.42 -9.92
C LYS A 653 -55.27 -19.71 -9.13
N ASP A 654 -54.84 -20.77 -9.80
CA ASP A 654 -54.50 -22.04 -9.16
C ASP A 654 -53.00 -22.16 -8.88
N PRO A 655 -52.59 -22.73 -7.73
CA PRO A 655 -51.18 -22.98 -7.40
C PRO A 655 -50.48 -23.81 -8.48
N TYR A 656 -51.19 -24.72 -9.14
CA TYR A 656 -50.64 -25.60 -10.17
C TYR A 656 -51.35 -25.42 -11.52
N GLN A 657 -51.68 -24.17 -11.86
CA GLN A 657 -52.28 -23.81 -13.14
C GLN A 657 -51.49 -24.41 -14.31
N ARG A 658 -52.20 -25.04 -15.24
CA ARG A 658 -51.62 -25.58 -16.48
C ARG A 658 -51.93 -24.64 -17.65
N TYR A 659 -50.97 -24.51 -18.56
CA TYR A 659 -51.02 -23.67 -19.76
C TYR A 659 -50.86 -24.50 -21.02
N THR A 660 -51.44 -24.06 -22.14
CA THR A 660 -51.27 -24.75 -23.42
C THR A 660 -49.80 -24.76 -23.85
N CYS A 661 -49.32 -25.94 -24.24
CA CYS A 661 -48.01 -26.12 -24.85
C CYS A 661 -47.84 -25.15 -26.02
N LYS A 662 -46.73 -24.40 -26.05
CA LYS A 662 -46.48 -23.37 -27.06
C LYS A 662 -45.93 -23.92 -28.37
N THR A 663 -45.53 -25.19 -28.41
CA THR A 663 -45.12 -25.86 -29.66
C THR A 663 -46.25 -25.82 -30.68
N PRO A 664 -46.02 -25.35 -31.91
CA PRO A 664 -47.06 -25.23 -32.94
C PRO A 664 -47.83 -26.54 -33.14
N GLY A 665 -49.17 -26.46 -33.16
CA GLY A 665 -50.05 -27.62 -33.33
C GLY A 665 -50.30 -28.46 -32.07
N CYS A 666 -49.58 -28.24 -30.96
CA CYS A 666 -49.79 -28.98 -29.71
C CYS A 666 -50.82 -28.30 -28.81
N LYS A 667 -51.86 -29.05 -28.38
CA LYS A 667 -52.94 -28.53 -27.52
C LYS A 667 -52.87 -29.03 -26.06
N LYS A 668 -51.77 -29.71 -25.66
CA LYS A 668 -51.64 -30.28 -24.31
C LYS A 668 -51.46 -29.18 -23.26
N LEU A 669 -52.16 -29.30 -22.13
CA LEU A 669 -52.02 -28.40 -20.98
C LEU A 669 -50.92 -28.87 -20.03
N VAL A 670 -49.93 -28.02 -19.78
CA VAL A 670 -48.72 -28.34 -19.02
C VAL A 670 -48.26 -27.17 -18.15
N ARG A 671 -47.43 -27.47 -17.16
CA ARG A 671 -46.67 -26.47 -16.37
C ARG A 671 -45.16 -26.69 -16.45
N THR A 672 -44.74 -27.48 -17.44
CA THR A 672 -43.34 -27.86 -17.65
C THR A 672 -42.72 -27.03 -18.77
N TYR A 673 -41.40 -26.83 -18.71
CA TYR A 673 -40.60 -26.10 -19.69
C TYR A 673 -39.18 -26.69 -19.73
N CYS A 674 -38.38 -26.31 -20.73
CA CYS A 674 -36.95 -26.63 -20.76
C CYS A 674 -36.17 -25.51 -20.09
N SER A 675 -35.20 -25.81 -19.22
CA SER A 675 -34.33 -24.83 -18.54
C SER A 675 -33.66 -23.84 -19.50
N CYS A 676 -33.41 -24.23 -20.76
CA CYS A 676 -32.88 -23.33 -21.80
C CYS A 676 -33.91 -22.33 -22.38
N ARG A 677 -35.22 -22.53 -22.12
CA ARG A 677 -36.35 -21.69 -22.59
C ARG A 677 -37.38 -21.49 -21.46
N MET A 678 -36.95 -20.85 -20.37
CA MET A 678 -37.83 -20.52 -19.24
C MET A 678 -39.07 -19.73 -19.70
N GLY A 679 -40.26 -20.11 -19.22
CA GLY A 679 -41.54 -19.50 -19.63
C GLY A 679 -42.11 -19.97 -20.97
N TYR A 680 -41.42 -20.87 -21.68
CA TYR A 680 -41.95 -21.54 -22.87
C TYR A 680 -42.58 -22.89 -22.48
N TRP A 681 -43.90 -22.90 -22.28
CA TRP A 681 -44.64 -24.11 -21.87
C TRP A 681 -44.50 -25.22 -22.88
N MET A 682 -44.00 -26.37 -22.45
CA MET A 682 -43.64 -27.48 -23.33
C MET A 682 -44.03 -28.81 -22.69
N CYS A 683 -44.77 -29.64 -23.44
CA CYS A 683 -45.17 -30.95 -22.98
C CYS A 683 -44.05 -31.98 -23.08
N GLY A 684 -44.23 -33.15 -22.46
CA GLY A 684 -43.20 -34.18 -22.43
C GLY A 684 -42.72 -34.63 -23.82
N SER A 685 -43.62 -34.81 -24.79
CA SER A 685 -43.25 -35.20 -26.14
C SER A 685 -42.49 -34.07 -26.87
N CYS A 686 -43.04 -32.84 -26.86
CA CYS A 686 -42.40 -31.71 -27.52
C CYS A 686 -41.06 -31.31 -26.88
N TYR A 687 -40.84 -31.64 -25.61
CA TYR A 687 -39.54 -31.46 -24.94
C TYR A 687 -38.48 -32.41 -25.47
N VAL A 688 -38.85 -33.66 -25.79
CA VAL A 688 -37.94 -34.62 -26.41
C VAL A 688 -37.56 -34.12 -27.82
N ASP A 689 -38.54 -33.67 -28.61
CA ASP A 689 -38.29 -33.13 -29.95
C ASP A 689 -37.35 -31.90 -29.90
N HIS A 690 -37.61 -30.96 -28.99
CA HIS A 690 -36.74 -29.80 -28.75
C HIS A 690 -35.30 -30.21 -28.38
N ARG A 691 -35.12 -31.27 -27.60
CA ARG A 691 -33.78 -31.77 -27.26
C ARG A 691 -33.06 -32.39 -28.44
N ILE A 692 -33.79 -33.06 -29.34
CA ILE A 692 -33.22 -33.63 -30.57
C ILE A 692 -32.82 -32.50 -31.52
N GLU A 693 -33.68 -31.49 -31.71
CA GLU A 693 -33.39 -30.32 -32.55
C GLU A 693 -32.12 -29.58 -32.10
N VAL A 694 -31.98 -29.31 -30.79
CA VAL A 694 -30.80 -28.60 -30.26
C VAL A 694 -29.54 -29.48 -30.24
N ALA A 695 -29.66 -30.81 -30.24
CA ALA A 695 -28.50 -31.70 -30.38
C ALA A 695 -28.03 -31.87 -31.83
N SER A 696 -28.87 -31.49 -32.80
CA SER A 696 -28.64 -31.71 -34.24
C SER A 696 -28.18 -30.44 -34.99
N GLY A 697 -28.11 -29.29 -34.32
CA GLY A 697 -27.63 -28.01 -34.84
C GLY A 697 -26.68 -27.35 -33.86
#